data_AF-A0AAD0S1G3-F1
#
_entry.id   AF-A0AAD0S1G3-F1
#
_cell.length_a   1.000
_cell.length_b   1.000
_cell.length_c   1.000
_cell.angle_alpha   90.00
_cell.angle_beta   90.00
_cell.angle_gamma   90.00
#
_symmetry.space_group_name_H-M   'P 1'
#
loop_
_entity.id
_entity.type
_entity.pdbx_description
1 polymer ?
#
loop_
_entity_poly.entity_id
_entity_poly.type
_entity_poly.pdbx_seq_one_letter_code
_entity_poly.pdbx_strand_id
1 'polypeptide(L)'
;MCRIDAPFGNITFDEKNDPKERFIQALDEFDIQGNLRTLMIKHFADAWISVFRSVEALEDALSETKPHSSDSAKCISILLTQQKTIENSISSYYGYYLPTLDDKAIIAFLKDVADIYYPNALFGLFNDYMDKCGSYIMFSSWLYGKDYCLTKAFFDDTSLCLLNNRDRALLLWSFFDEISHRLQFLDSKRLYKAITYIATSNVVQGPQTEEVTSTSINITRGLDFLRAWITYDSQAGRFHHNWSDFLYFYNKSFSNLGDSISLELIDSDETKALNYEWLENTKLELQNLQFLNTDLDIVPSEMHEQWARDLDAYFGLFTYHKFERHYNHNSSNIHDFYKRKDNAHHEFCLKLKPLHISAWIEFSVKEDFRRLLESKPSNLRGELKVSVNLWGYGKYFTLWKNVFLVALEELDYQSKLRILSCHIPFDSSRAEDLYPECVAWWNELFTDLIDAKDFPKALIPNWALTGIERLEREKMVPYIDKSIGIIRGEIVKEENEENFEVYHQKLDRLLSFLDRSAPDKALRHRLFLMRSSTEPFSDEALSKFDYSYEQKGFSKWYDSLKQLAADQCAKKINEHRNLTAAKHKQFQEDFYVQFSQQLAEFFLSRLRLRRGEKAKDDKYETSQVTEQSSIWRQGYLKALTELGLDLNGKVHKTVNFTKKSDPNEDVRAIASECYKAVRRHAKKDPTIQDIKRSINAAEWWLLMCQRTELGYETDSEKAVRTRRNLMRNP
;
A
#
# COMPACT_ATOMS: atom_id res chain seq x y z
N MET A 1 89.94 63.19 14.41
CA MET A 1 89.05 64.03 13.57
C MET A 1 88.92 63.29 12.24
N CYS A 2 87.76 62.89 11.70
CA CYS A 2 86.37 63.25 11.95
C CYS A 2 85.48 62.00 11.93
N ARG A 3 84.37 62.10 12.68
CA ARG A 3 83.23 61.20 12.73
C ARG A 3 82.56 61.05 11.37
N ILE A 4 82.10 59.83 11.06
CA ILE A 4 80.99 59.59 10.15
C ILE A 4 79.90 58.91 10.99
N ASP A 5 78.76 59.58 11.06
CA ASP A 5 77.53 59.12 11.67
C ASP A 5 76.90 57.98 10.84
N ALA A 6 76.43 56.92 11.51
CA ALA A 6 75.46 56.00 10.94
C ALA A 6 74.39 55.66 12.00
N PRO A 7 73.09 55.78 11.68
CA PRO A 7 72.00 55.59 12.62
C PRO A 7 71.60 54.11 12.68
N PHE A 8 72.14 53.37 13.64
CA PHE A 8 71.58 52.07 14.05
C PHE A 8 71.31 52.11 15.55
N GLY A 9 70.03 52.27 15.90
CA GLY A 9 69.57 52.15 17.27
C GLY A 9 69.58 50.68 17.72
N ASN A 10 70.24 50.43 18.84
CA ASN A 10 70.11 49.29 19.77
C ASN A 10 69.33 48.04 19.29
N ILE A 11 69.94 47.23 18.44
CA ILE A 11 69.70 45.79 18.42
C ILE A 11 71.04 45.16 18.83
N THR A 12 71.11 44.56 20.01
CA THR A 12 72.30 43.84 20.47
C THR A 12 72.41 42.54 19.68
N PHE A 13 73.41 42.45 18.81
CA PHE A 13 73.76 41.30 17.96
C PHE A 13 74.45 40.13 18.71
N ASP A 14 74.29 40.04 20.03
CA ASP A 14 74.81 38.88 20.77
C ASP A 14 73.75 37.79 20.76
N GLU A 15 73.97 36.73 19.99
CA GLU A 15 73.15 35.52 20.03
C GLU A 15 73.08 34.97 21.45
N LYS A 16 71.87 34.78 21.97
CA LYS A 16 71.67 34.17 23.28
C LYS A 16 72.12 32.70 23.26
N ASN A 17 72.91 32.31 24.26
CA ASN A 17 73.38 30.93 24.41
C ASN A 17 72.33 29.98 25.01
N ASP A 18 71.37 30.50 25.78
CA ASP A 18 70.28 29.68 26.32
C ASP A 18 69.27 29.35 25.19
N PRO A 19 68.95 28.07 24.94
CA PRO A 19 68.07 27.67 23.84
C PRO A 19 66.70 28.33 23.87
N LYS A 20 66.12 28.55 25.06
CA LYS A 20 64.79 29.13 25.19
C LYS A 20 64.84 30.63 24.96
N GLU A 21 65.84 31.32 25.52
CA GLU A 21 66.07 32.74 25.22
C GLU A 21 66.39 32.98 23.74
N ARG A 22 67.15 32.08 23.09
CA ARG A 22 67.45 32.18 21.65
C ARG A 22 66.20 32.02 20.80
N PHE A 23 65.29 31.12 21.17
CA PHE A 23 64.01 30.97 20.50
C PHE A 23 63.16 32.23 20.59
N ILE A 24 63.05 32.83 21.78
CA ILE A 24 62.34 34.10 21.97
C ILE A 24 63.01 35.23 21.18
N GLN A 25 64.34 35.30 21.18
CA GLN A 25 65.11 36.25 20.38
C GLN A 25 64.80 36.11 18.89
N ALA A 26 64.75 34.88 18.34
CA ALA A 26 64.41 34.65 16.94
C ALA A 26 62.98 35.12 16.62
N LEU A 27 62.01 34.90 17.50
CA LEU A 27 60.65 35.42 17.32
C LEU A 27 60.61 36.95 17.31
N ASP A 28 61.43 37.61 18.12
CA ASP A 28 61.51 39.09 18.17
C ASP A 28 62.20 39.67 16.92
N GLU A 29 63.29 39.06 16.47
CA GLU A 29 64.04 39.47 15.27
C GLU A 29 63.21 39.35 13.99
N PHE A 30 62.28 38.40 13.95
CA PHE A 30 61.36 38.18 12.83
C PHE A 30 60.00 38.87 13.01
N ASP A 31 59.83 39.69 14.05
CA ASP A 31 58.60 40.41 14.40
C ASP A 31 57.35 39.50 14.46
N ILE A 32 57.51 38.33 15.08
CA ILE A 32 56.43 37.37 15.29
C ILE A 32 55.61 37.79 16.50
N GLN A 33 54.37 38.21 16.24
CA GLN A 33 53.42 38.71 17.23
C GLN A 33 52.12 37.86 17.27
N GLY A 34 51.22 38.21 18.19
CA GLY A 34 49.84 37.70 18.20
C GLY A 34 49.68 36.22 18.59
N ASN A 35 48.69 35.57 18.00
CA ASN A 35 48.36 34.18 18.34
C ASN A 35 49.42 33.20 17.85
N LEU A 36 50.05 33.48 16.70
CA LEU A 36 51.18 32.70 16.20
C LEU A 36 52.32 32.66 17.23
N ARG A 37 52.71 33.82 17.77
CA ARG A 37 53.74 33.90 18.82
C ARG A 37 53.37 33.04 20.03
N THR A 38 52.12 33.14 20.47
CA THR A 38 51.62 32.39 21.64
C THR A 38 51.71 30.88 21.40
N LEU A 39 51.30 30.40 20.22
CA LEU A 39 51.36 28.98 19.86
C LEU A 39 52.80 28.49 19.68
N MET A 40 53.67 29.28 19.03
CA MET A 40 55.09 28.97 18.85
C MET A 40 55.79 28.80 20.20
N ILE A 41 55.55 29.71 21.14
CA ILE A 41 56.11 29.61 22.50
C ILE A 41 55.54 28.39 23.23
N LYS A 42 54.23 28.18 23.19
CA LYS A 42 53.56 27.06 23.89
C LYS A 42 54.13 25.70 23.49
N HIS A 43 54.38 25.47 22.20
CA HIS A 43 54.70 24.14 21.69
C HIS A 43 56.17 23.92 21.35
N PHE A 44 56.91 24.98 21.00
CA PHE A 44 58.29 24.83 20.52
C PHE A 44 59.35 25.47 21.43
N ALA A 45 59.02 26.34 22.39
CA ALA A 45 60.06 27.03 23.18
C ALA A 45 61.07 26.09 23.85
N ASP A 46 60.63 24.92 24.29
CA ASP A 46 61.48 23.92 24.96
C ASP A 46 61.97 22.80 24.01
N ALA A 47 61.47 22.74 22.77
CA ALA A 47 61.70 21.64 21.82
C ALA A 47 62.12 22.08 20.41
N TRP A 48 62.34 23.37 20.16
CA TRP A 48 62.58 23.87 18.80
C TRP A 48 63.86 23.29 18.18
N ILE A 49 64.88 22.96 18.98
CA ILE A 49 66.11 22.31 18.47
C ILE A 49 65.79 20.92 17.93
N SER A 50 64.91 20.13 18.57
CA SER A 50 64.56 18.80 18.04
C SER A 50 63.66 18.88 16.81
N VAL A 51 62.83 19.91 16.72
CA VAL A 51 61.90 20.14 15.60
C VAL A 51 62.59 20.75 14.37
N PHE A 52 63.30 21.88 14.56
CA PHE A 52 63.93 22.64 13.46
C PHE A 52 65.40 22.27 13.22
N ARG A 53 66.06 21.56 14.15
CA ARG A 53 67.46 21.06 14.07
C ARG A 53 68.57 22.10 14.16
N SER A 54 68.36 23.33 13.68
CA SER A 54 69.33 24.43 13.77
C SER A 54 68.65 25.79 13.88
N VAL A 55 69.43 26.80 14.31
CA VAL A 55 69.00 28.21 14.33
C VAL A 55 68.61 28.67 12.93
N GLU A 56 69.46 28.40 11.94
CA GLU A 56 69.24 28.77 10.53
C GLU A 56 67.90 28.21 10.01
N ALA A 57 67.59 26.94 10.31
CA ALA A 57 66.34 26.31 9.88
C ALA A 57 65.11 26.85 10.63
N LEU A 58 65.25 27.28 11.89
CA LEU A 58 64.19 27.99 12.60
C LEU A 58 63.94 29.36 11.95
N GLU A 59 65.00 30.11 11.68
CA GLU A 59 64.91 31.45 11.05
C GLU A 59 64.35 31.38 9.63
N ASP A 60 64.74 30.38 8.84
CA ASP A 60 64.16 30.09 7.53
C ASP A 60 62.66 29.82 7.66
N ALA A 61 62.23 29.00 8.62
CA ALA A 61 60.81 28.74 8.86
C ALA A 61 60.04 29.99 9.28
N LEU A 62 60.64 30.85 10.13
CA LEU A 62 60.04 32.13 10.51
C LEU A 62 59.95 33.08 9.30
N SER A 63 60.94 33.05 8.39
CA SER A 63 60.95 33.87 7.18
C SER A 63 59.77 33.57 6.24
N GLU A 64 59.37 32.29 6.15
CA GLU A 64 58.21 31.82 5.37
C GLU A 64 56.87 32.37 5.87
N THR A 65 56.83 32.94 7.09
CA THR A 65 55.59 33.57 7.62
C THR A 65 55.39 35.01 7.09
N LYS A 66 56.45 35.69 6.66
CA LYS A 66 56.42 37.12 6.26
C LYS A 66 55.46 37.42 5.09
N PRO A 67 55.31 36.57 4.06
CA PRO A 67 54.38 36.82 2.96
C PRO A 67 52.90 36.76 3.36
N HIS A 68 52.57 36.22 4.53
CA HIS A 68 51.20 35.93 4.94
C HIS A 68 50.64 36.98 5.89
N SER A 69 49.41 37.45 5.62
CA SER A 69 48.74 38.48 6.43
C SER A 69 47.89 37.92 7.57
N SER A 70 47.36 36.69 7.46
CA SER A 70 46.55 36.06 8.52
C SER A 70 47.38 35.15 9.42
N ASP A 71 47.06 35.13 10.72
CA ASP A 71 47.73 34.24 11.68
C ASP A 71 47.52 32.76 11.34
N SER A 72 46.38 32.39 10.73
CA SER A 72 46.15 31.02 10.24
C SER A 72 47.16 30.64 9.16
N ALA A 73 47.31 31.46 8.11
CA ALA A 73 48.23 31.19 7.01
C ALA A 73 49.70 31.15 7.47
N LYS A 74 50.07 31.98 8.46
CA LYS A 74 51.40 31.92 9.07
C LYS A 74 51.61 30.65 9.90
N CYS A 75 50.61 30.17 10.65
CA CYS A 75 50.72 28.89 11.36
C CYS A 75 50.88 27.73 10.37
N ILE A 76 50.15 27.78 9.25
CA ILE A 76 50.28 26.80 8.17
C ILE A 76 51.66 26.85 7.52
N SER A 77 52.21 28.03 7.23
CA SER A 77 53.54 28.13 6.63
C SER A 77 54.62 27.50 7.53
N ILE A 78 54.51 27.67 8.85
CA ILE A 78 55.35 26.95 9.81
C ILE A 78 55.17 25.44 9.70
N LEU A 79 53.92 24.93 9.65
CA LEU A 79 53.66 23.49 9.50
C LEU A 79 54.23 22.94 8.18
N LEU A 80 54.14 23.69 7.09
CA LEU A 80 54.67 23.30 5.78
C LEU A 80 56.19 23.24 5.76
N THR A 81 56.90 24.04 6.56
CA THR A 81 58.36 23.88 6.73
C THR A 81 58.71 22.52 7.35
N GLN A 82 57.76 21.92 8.08
CA GLN A 82 57.85 20.59 8.69
C GLN A 82 57.16 19.50 7.87
N GLN A 83 56.76 19.76 6.62
CA GLN A 83 56.02 18.81 5.78
C GLN A 83 56.68 17.43 5.75
N LYS A 84 58.01 17.37 5.55
CA LYS A 84 58.70 16.08 5.45
C LYS A 84 58.71 15.31 6.78
N THR A 85 58.81 16.04 7.89
CA THR A 85 58.71 15.47 9.24
C THR A 85 57.31 14.89 9.44
N ILE A 86 56.27 15.63 9.07
CA ILE A 86 54.86 15.21 9.15
C ILE A 86 54.61 13.96 8.28
N GLU A 87 55.05 13.94 7.02
CA GLU A 87 54.95 12.78 6.13
C GLU A 87 55.61 11.52 6.74
N ASN A 88 56.81 11.68 7.29
CA ASN A 88 57.55 10.58 7.90
C ASN A 88 56.88 10.11 9.21
N SER A 89 56.33 11.03 10.00
CA SER A 89 55.57 10.75 11.22
C SER A 89 54.30 9.95 10.93
N ILE A 90 53.52 10.38 9.95
CA ILE A 90 52.35 9.65 9.47
C ILE A 90 52.79 8.25 8.99
N SER A 91 53.86 8.16 8.20
CA SER A 91 54.38 6.87 7.72
C SER A 91 54.83 5.96 8.87
N SER A 92 55.47 6.50 9.90
CA SER A 92 55.91 5.76 11.09
C SER A 92 54.73 5.24 11.90
N TYR A 93 53.69 6.06 12.07
CA TYR A 93 52.45 5.69 12.77
C TYR A 93 51.73 4.49 12.13
N TYR A 94 51.86 4.32 10.81
CA TYR A 94 51.34 3.18 10.07
C TYR A 94 52.34 2.03 9.89
N GLY A 95 53.55 2.12 10.45
CA GLY A 95 54.58 1.09 10.38
C GLY A 95 55.31 1.02 9.04
N TYR A 96 55.15 2.02 8.16
CA TYR A 96 55.89 2.13 6.89
C TYR A 96 57.29 2.73 7.08
N TYR A 97 57.56 3.34 8.24
CA TYR A 97 58.84 3.96 8.57
C TYR A 97 59.33 3.50 9.95
N LEU A 98 60.53 2.91 9.97
CA LEU A 98 61.12 2.26 11.16
C LEU A 98 61.67 3.23 12.24
N PRO A 99 62.22 4.41 11.91
CA PRO A 99 62.68 5.35 12.94
C PRO A 99 61.52 5.97 13.73
N THR A 100 61.63 5.95 15.07
CA THR A 100 60.74 6.72 15.95
C THR A 100 61.08 8.20 15.86
N LEU A 101 60.10 9.02 15.51
CA LEU A 101 60.21 10.47 15.43
C LEU A 101 59.57 11.11 16.67
N ASP A 102 60.20 12.15 17.21
CA ASP A 102 59.61 12.96 18.28
C ASP A 102 58.76 14.07 17.64
N ASP A 103 57.48 13.76 17.41
CA ASP A 103 56.53 14.64 16.72
C ASP A 103 55.47 15.25 17.65
N LYS A 104 55.60 15.03 18.97
CA LYS A 104 54.61 15.47 19.96
C LYS A 104 54.33 16.97 19.90
N ALA A 105 55.39 17.78 19.75
CA ALA A 105 55.27 19.23 19.65
C ALA A 105 54.54 19.65 18.37
N ILE A 106 54.82 18.99 17.23
CA ILE A 106 54.17 19.27 15.94
C ILE A 106 52.69 18.86 16.00
N ILE A 107 52.36 17.70 16.55
CA ILE A 107 50.98 17.23 16.74
C ILE A 107 50.20 18.21 17.63
N ALA A 108 50.78 18.62 18.76
CA ALA A 108 50.12 19.53 19.70
C ALA A 108 49.91 20.93 19.08
N PHE A 109 50.89 21.44 18.34
CA PHE A 109 50.77 22.68 17.59
C PHE A 109 49.67 22.58 16.52
N LEU A 110 49.68 21.51 15.70
CA LEU A 110 48.69 21.29 14.65
C LEU A 110 47.25 21.16 15.20
N LYS A 111 47.07 20.50 16.35
CA LYS A 111 45.77 20.42 17.02
C LYS A 111 45.25 21.79 17.42
N ASP A 112 46.07 22.58 18.11
CA ASP A 112 45.67 23.93 18.49
C ASP A 112 45.37 24.81 17.26
N VAL A 113 46.15 24.67 16.18
CA VAL A 113 45.90 25.39 14.91
C VAL A 113 44.57 24.97 14.29
N ALA A 114 44.28 23.66 14.25
CA ALA A 114 43.02 23.13 13.75
C ALA A 114 41.84 23.63 14.61
N ASP A 115 41.95 23.56 15.93
CA ASP A 115 40.88 23.96 16.85
C ASP A 115 40.59 25.47 16.81
N ILE A 116 41.63 26.31 16.68
CA ILE A 116 41.48 27.76 16.69
C ILE A 116 41.00 28.28 15.33
N TYR A 117 41.56 27.78 14.22
CA TYR A 117 41.36 28.37 12.89
C TYR A 117 40.47 27.54 11.97
N TYR A 118 40.26 26.25 12.25
CA TYR A 118 39.43 25.33 11.48
C TYR A 118 38.45 24.54 12.36
N PRO A 119 37.66 25.23 13.21
CA PRO A 119 36.75 24.54 14.13
C PRO A 119 35.75 23.69 13.34
N ASN A 120 35.72 22.38 13.60
CA ASN A 120 34.91 21.40 12.88
C ASN A 120 35.15 21.36 11.36
N ALA A 121 36.35 21.70 10.87
CA ALA A 121 36.69 21.73 9.44
C ALA A 121 38.09 21.17 9.16
N LEU A 122 38.43 20.04 9.80
CA LEU A 122 39.71 19.36 9.63
C LEU A 122 39.96 18.91 8.18
N PHE A 123 38.91 18.48 7.48
CA PHE A 123 39.00 18.14 6.06
C PHE A 123 39.29 19.37 5.20
N GLY A 124 38.76 20.54 5.59
CA GLY A 124 39.12 21.82 4.96
C GLY A 124 40.59 22.13 5.12
N LEU A 125 41.11 22.07 6.35
CA LEU A 125 42.55 22.23 6.63
C LEU A 125 43.40 21.26 5.81
N PHE A 126 42.96 20.01 5.70
CA PHE A 126 43.66 19.00 4.92
C PHE A 126 43.70 19.37 3.43
N ASN A 127 42.55 19.62 2.81
CA ASN A 127 42.49 19.93 1.38
C ASN A 127 43.22 21.23 1.01
N ASP A 128 43.16 22.24 1.87
CA ASP A 128 43.74 23.53 1.54
C ASP A 128 45.27 23.50 1.63
N TYR A 129 45.85 22.69 2.53
CA TYR A 129 47.27 22.80 2.89
C TYR A 129 48.01 21.49 3.16
N MET A 130 47.34 20.45 3.66
CA MET A 130 48.01 19.21 4.13
C MET A 130 47.82 18.01 3.20
N ASP A 131 47.18 18.18 2.04
CA ASP A 131 46.93 17.14 1.04
C ASP A 131 48.21 16.47 0.53
N LYS A 132 49.33 17.21 0.54
CA LYS A 132 50.67 16.71 0.21
C LYS A 132 51.24 15.73 1.23
N CYS A 133 50.72 15.72 2.47
CA CYS A 133 51.23 14.89 3.56
C CYS A 133 50.74 13.43 3.53
N GLY A 134 49.87 13.07 2.59
CA GLY A 134 49.32 11.73 2.45
C GLY A 134 47.82 11.76 2.16
N SER A 135 47.08 10.75 2.61
CA SER A 135 45.62 10.75 2.54
C SER A 135 44.99 11.40 3.77
N TYR A 136 43.73 11.82 3.63
CA TYR A 136 42.97 12.37 4.76
C TYR A 136 42.77 11.36 5.90
N ILE A 137 42.58 10.07 5.57
CA ILE A 137 42.43 9.02 6.57
C ILE A 137 43.72 8.82 7.36
N MET A 138 44.87 8.79 6.68
CA MET A 138 46.16 8.66 7.37
C MET A 138 46.46 9.89 8.23
N PHE A 139 46.22 11.08 7.69
CA PHE A 139 46.43 12.36 8.38
C PHE A 139 45.56 12.47 9.64
N SER A 140 44.25 12.30 9.51
CA SER A 140 43.32 12.41 10.63
C SER A 140 43.53 11.33 11.69
N SER A 141 43.89 10.11 11.29
CA SER A 141 44.19 9.02 12.22
C SER A 141 45.49 9.21 12.99
N TRP A 142 46.50 9.84 12.38
CA TRP A 142 47.73 10.22 13.06
C TRP A 142 47.46 11.34 14.07
N LEU A 143 46.65 12.34 13.69
CA LEU A 143 46.35 13.47 14.55
C LEU A 143 45.44 13.11 15.74
N TYR A 144 44.32 12.42 15.50
CA TYR A 144 43.27 12.18 16.49
C TYR A 144 43.11 10.71 16.91
N GLY A 145 43.94 9.82 16.37
CA GLY A 145 43.85 8.38 16.61
C GLY A 145 43.02 7.65 15.56
N LYS A 146 43.28 6.35 15.38
CA LYS A 146 42.67 5.55 14.30
C LYS A 146 41.15 5.54 14.32
N ASP A 147 40.52 5.66 15.49
CA ASP A 147 39.06 5.60 15.66
C ASP A 147 38.36 6.93 15.34
N TYR A 148 39.11 8.01 15.06
CA TYR A 148 38.52 9.30 14.71
C TYR A 148 37.59 9.23 13.50
N CYS A 149 37.92 8.40 12.49
CA CYS A 149 37.08 8.18 11.31
C CYS A 149 35.72 7.52 11.62
N LEU A 150 35.50 7.04 12.84
CA LEU A 150 34.24 6.46 13.32
C LEU A 150 33.42 7.45 14.18
N THR A 151 33.91 8.68 14.36
CA THR A 151 33.29 9.68 15.24
C THR A 151 32.35 10.61 14.49
N LYS A 152 31.37 11.17 15.20
CA LYS A 152 30.47 12.20 14.67
C LYS A 152 31.23 13.39 14.08
N ALA A 153 32.29 13.85 14.75
CA ALA A 153 33.09 15.00 14.33
C ALA A 153 33.74 14.80 12.94
N PHE A 154 34.10 13.57 12.58
CA PHE A 154 34.63 13.27 11.25
C PHE A 154 33.57 13.48 10.15
N PHE A 155 32.33 13.01 10.38
CA PHE A 155 31.26 13.10 9.38
C PHE A 155 30.58 14.47 9.35
N ASP A 156 30.51 15.17 10.48
CA ASP A 156 29.98 16.53 10.61
C ASP A 156 31.01 17.61 10.29
N ASP A 157 32.14 17.24 9.68
CA ASP A 157 33.11 18.21 9.19
C ASP A 157 32.44 19.17 8.20
N THR A 158 32.56 20.46 8.49
CA THR A 158 31.92 21.56 7.76
C THR A 158 32.28 21.52 6.28
N SER A 159 33.55 21.28 5.95
CA SER A 159 34.01 21.23 4.55
C SER A 159 33.50 19.97 3.85
N LEU A 160 33.41 18.82 4.54
CA LEU A 160 32.76 17.64 3.98
C LEU A 160 31.24 17.84 3.79
N CYS A 161 30.59 18.62 4.65
CA CYS A 161 29.15 18.91 4.56
C CYS A 161 28.80 19.92 3.47
N LEU A 162 29.75 20.72 2.99
CA LEU A 162 29.56 21.64 1.86
C LEU A 162 29.56 20.93 0.50
N LEU A 163 30.03 19.68 0.43
CA LEU A 163 29.99 18.87 -0.78
C LEU A 163 28.55 18.50 -1.13
N ASN A 164 28.24 18.42 -2.43
CA ASN A 164 26.97 17.85 -2.86
C ASN A 164 26.92 16.34 -2.54
N ASN A 165 25.70 15.77 -2.53
CA ASN A 165 25.47 14.36 -2.15
C ASN A 165 26.32 13.36 -2.95
N ARG A 166 26.56 13.62 -4.24
CA ARG A 166 27.32 12.73 -5.11
C ARG A 166 28.82 12.76 -4.77
N ASP A 167 29.39 13.95 -4.67
CA ASP A 167 30.82 14.13 -4.40
C ASP A 167 31.16 13.66 -2.99
N ARG A 168 30.29 13.95 -2.01
CA ARG A 168 30.41 13.42 -0.65
C ARG A 168 30.43 11.89 -0.65
N ALA A 169 29.48 11.25 -1.32
CA ALA A 169 29.41 9.79 -1.36
C ALA A 169 30.65 9.16 -2.03
N LEU A 170 31.10 9.71 -3.16
CA LEU A 170 32.32 9.25 -3.83
C LEU A 170 33.55 9.34 -2.92
N LEU A 171 33.66 10.45 -2.19
CA LEU A 171 34.76 10.67 -1.28
C LEU A 171 34.71 9.73 -0.07
N LEU A 172 33.55 9.56 0.57
CA LEU A 172 33.39 8.65 1.71
C LEU A 172 33.61 7.18 1.31
N TRP A 173 33.24 6.80 0.08
CA TRP A 173 33.61 5.48 -0.46
C TRP A 173 35.11 5.34 -0.70
N SER A 174 35.81 6.40 -1.13
CA SER A 174 37.28 6.37 -1.23
C SER A 174 37.95 6.18 0.14
N PHE A 175 37.37 6.75 1.21
CA PHE A 175 37.83 6.55 2.57
C PHE A 175 37.58 5.13 3.06
N PHE A 176 36.40 4.56 2.77
CA PHE A 176 36.12 3.15 3.02
C PHE A 176 37.14 2.25 2.32
N ASP A 177 37.45 2.50 1.04
CA ASP A 177 38.44 1.74 0.28
C ASP A 177 39.81 1.79 0.95
N GLU A 178 40.20 2.95 1.49
CA GLU A 178 41.47 3.09 2.19
C GLU A 178 41.50 2.35 3.53
N ILE A 179 40.47 2.52 4.36
CA ILE A 179 40.32 1.88 5.67
C ILE A 179 40.27 0.36 5.54
N SER A 180 39.61 -0.14 4.49
CA SER A 180 39.49 -1.57 4.20
C SER A 180 40.70 -2.16 3.46
N HIS A 181 41.80 -1.39 3.33
CA HIS A 181 43.03 -1.81 2.66
C HIS A 181 42.85 -2.18 1.17
N ARG A 182 41.98 -1.41 0.50
CA ARG A 182 41.65 -1.48 -0.92
C ARG A 182 41.25 -2.88 -1.37
N LEU A 183 40.20 -3.41 -0.74
CA LEU A 183 39.67 -4.76 -0.99
C LEU A 183 39.48 -5.08 -2.48
N GLN A 184 39.16 -4.09 -3.33
CA GLN A 184 39.05 -4.27 -4.78
C GLN A 184 40.31 -4.83 -5.48
N PHE A 185 41.50 -4.72 -4.88
CA PHE A 185 42.76 -5.23 -5.45
C PHE A 185 43.20 -6.56 -4.82
N LEU A 186 42.47 -7.09 -3.85
CA LEU A 186 42.79 -8.37 -3.23
C LEU A 186 42.30 -9.54 -4.10
N ASP A 187 43.07 -10.63 -4.07
CA ASP A 187 42.71 -11.89 -4.71
C ASP A 187 41.38 -12.45 -4.16
N SER A 188 40.50 -12.92 -5.04
CA SER A 188 39.14 -13.38 -4.67
C SER A 188 39.16 -14.54 -3.69
N LYS A 189 40.16 -15.44 -3.75
CA LYS A 189 40.29 -16.57 -2.82
C LYS A 189 40.67 -16.11 -1.42
N ARG A 190 41.55 -15.10 -1.33
CA ARG A 190 41.92 -14.47 -0.06
C ARG A 190 40.71 -13.77 0.57
N LEU A 191 39.96 -12.99 -0.21
CA LEU A 191 38.73 -12.35 0.24
C LEU A 191 37.71 -13.36 0.72
N TYR A 192 37.48 -14.41 -0.07
CA TYR A 192 36.55 -15.48 0.28
C TYR A 192 36.91 -16.13 1.63
N LYS A 193 38.17 -16.50 1.86
CA LYS A 193 38.63 -17.06 3.14
C LYS A 193 38.44 -16.10 4.32
N ALA A 194 38.69 -14.80 4.12
CA ALA A 194 38.48 -13.79 5.14
C ALA A 194 36.99 -13.62 5.48
N ILE A 195 36.11 -13.63 4.47
CA ILE A 195 34.65 -13.63 4.65
C ILE A 195 34.20 -14.87 5.42
N THR A 196 34.67 -16.07 5.01
CA THR A 196 34.37 -17.32 5.72
C THR A 196 34.78 -17.24 7.18
N TYR A 197 35.96 -16.69 7.46
CA TYR A 197 36.43 -16.52 8.82
C TYR A 197 35.54 -15.59 9.64
N ILE A 198 35.07 -14.48 9.06
CA ILE A 198 34.11 -13.58 9.73
C ILE A 198 32.77 -14.29 9.96
N ALA A 199 32.22 -14.91 8.93
CA ALA A 199 30.91 -15.59 8.97
C ALA A 199 30.88 -16.76 9.97
N THR A 200 32.01 -17.44 10.16
CA THR A 200 32.16 -18.60 11.05
C THR A 200 32.85 -18.28 12.38
N SER A 201 33.13 -17.01 12.68
CA SER A 201 33.85 -16.59 13.89
C SER A 201 33.22 -17.08 15.21
N ASN A 202 31.92 -17.36 15.21
CA ASN A 202 31.18 -17.94 16.35
C ASN A 202 31.22 -19.48 16.42
N VAL A 203 31.79 -20.15 15.42
CA VAL A 203 31.69 -21.61 15.20
C VAL A 203 33.07 -22.28 15.07
N VAL A 204 34.04 -21.64 14.42
CA VAL A 204 35.36 -22.24 14.12
C VAL A 204 36.50 -21.39 14.69
N GLN A 205 37.16 -21.89 15.74
CA GLN A 205 38.38 -21.31 16.33
C GLN A 205 39.64 -22.06 15.90
N GLY A 206 39.85 -22.21 14.60
CA GLY A 206 41.10 -22.76 14.04
C GLY A 206 42.15 -21.66 13.78
N PRO A 207 43.46 -21.95 13.88
CA PRO A 207 44.49 -20.99 13.54
C PRO A 207 44.42 -20.64 12.04
N GLN A 208 44.28 -19.34 11.74
CA GLN A 208 44.32 -18.81 10.38
C GLN A 208 45.69 -18.22 10.05
N THR A 209 45.98 -18.06 8.76
CA THR A 209 47.16 -17.31 8.33
C THR A 209 47.03 -15.85 8.77
N GLU A 210 48.16 -15.22 9.11
CA GLU A 210 48.21 -13.80 9.46
C GLU A 210 47.56 -12.91 8.38
N GLU A 211 47.70 -13.29 7.11
CA GLU A 211 47.09 -12.61 5.97
C GLU A 211 45.55 -12.61 6.00
N VAL A 212 44.92 -13.72 6.38
CA VAL A 212 43.45 -13.85 6.47
C VAL A 212 42.94 -13.11 7.70
N THR A 213 43.65 -13.20 8.83
CA THR A 213 43.34 -12.45 10.04
C THR A 213 43.41 -10.94 9.79
N SER A 214 44.48 -10.45 9.16
CA SER A 214 44.62 -9.04 8.80
C SER A 214 43.52 -8.56 7.84
N THR A 215 43.22 -9.34 6.80
CA THR A 215 42.13 -8.98 5.85
C THR A 215 40.77 -8.94 6.54
N SER A 216 40.46 -9.90 7.41
CA SER A 216 39.18 -9.91 8.14
C SER A 216 39.03 -8.74 9.11
N ILE A 217 40.12 -8.32 9.79
CA ILE A 217 40.15 -7.11 10.62
C ILE A 217 39.87 -5.86 9.76
N ASN A 218 40.50 -5.74 8.59
CA ASN A 218 40.30 -4.59 7.69
C ASN A 218 38.87 -4.54 7.13
N ILE A 219 38.29 -5.68 6.76
CA ILE A 219 36.87 -5.76 6.35
C ILE A 219 35.98 -5.28 7.50
N THR A 220 36.19 -5.81 8.70
CA THR A 220 35.39 -5.45 9.89
C THR A 220 35.46 -3.95 10.17
N ARG A 221 36.66 -3.38 10.14
CA ARG A 221 36.87 -1.94 10.38
C ARG A 221 36.26 -1.06 9.28
N GLY A 222 36.31 -1.52 8.03
CA GLY A 222 35.58 -0.86 6.93
C GLY A 222 34.07 -0.89 7.15
N LEU A 223 33.51 -2.01 7.63
CA LEU A 223 32.08 -2.11 7.97
C LEU A 223 31.71 -1.17 9.13
N ASP A 224 32.56 -1.04 10.15
CA ASP A 224 32.36 -0.08 11.24
C ASP A 224 32.33 1.37 10.75
N PHE A 225 33.18 1.70 9.78
CA PHE A 225 33.13 3.00 9.11
C PHE A 225 31.79 3.22 8.38
N LEU A 226 31.28 2.22 7.66
CA LEU A 226 29.96 2.32 7.00
C LEU A 226 28.82 2.47 8.01
N ARG A 227 28.86 1.73 9.13
CA ARG A 227 27.87 1.87 10.21
C ARG A 227 27.88 3.30 10.76
N ALA A 228 29.07 3.85 11.02
CA ALA A 228 29.23 5.22 11.52
C ALA A 228 28.72 6.23 10.49
N TRP A 229 29.11 6.09 9.22
CA TRP A 229 28.67 6.96 8.14
C TRP A 229 27.14 7.01 8.05
N ILE A 230 26.50 5.86 7.88
CA ILE A 230 25.03 5.77 7.76
C ILE A 230 24.38 6.37 9.01
N THR A 231 24.87 6.04 10.20
CA THR A 231 24.33 6.55 11.46
C THR A 231 24.34 8.09 11.51
N TYR A 232 25.48 8.73 11.29
CA TYR A 232 25.61 10.17 11.46
C TYR A 232 24.98 10.96 10.30
N ASP A 233 25.11 10.49 9.05
CA ASP A 233 24.46 11.16 7.92
C ASP A 233 22.93 10.97 7.95
N SER A 234 22.39 9.85 8.46
CA SER A 234 20.95 9.71 8.69
C SER A 234 20.45 10.62 9.82
N GLN A 235 21.18 10.73 10.93
CA GLN A 235 20.82 11.62 12.05
C GLN A 235 20.80 13.10 11.62
N ALA A 236 21.71 13.49 10.74
CA ALA A 236 21.78 14.85 10.23
C ALA A 236 20.85 15.10 9.02
N GLY A 237 20.08 14.11 8.59
CA GLY A 237 19.19 14.23 7.43
C GLY A 237 19.93 14.41 6.10
N ARG A 238 21.18 13.95 5.97
CA ARG A 238 22.00 14.04 4.74
C ARG A 238 22.00 12.75 3.91
N PHE A 239 21.54 11.63 4.49
CA PHE A 239 21.53 10.34 3.81
C PHE A 239 20.26 10.17 2.95
N HIS A 240 20.36 10.53 1.66
CA HIS A 240 19.23 10.50 0.71
C HIS A 240 19.42 9.53 -0.47
N HIS A 241 20.26 8.51 -0.30
CA HIS A 241 20.57 7.58 -1.38
C HIS A 241 19.45 6.54 -1.58
N ASN A 242 19.18 6.19 -2.83
CA ASN A 242 18.56 4.91 -3.12
C ASN A 242 19.51 3.81 -2.63
N TRP A 243 19.02 2.88 -1.81
CA TRP A 243 19.85 1.84 -1.19
C TRP A 243 20.64 1.00 -2.21
N SER A 244 20.04 0.71 -3.37
CA SER A 244 20.71 0.00 -4.46
C SER A 244 21.86 0.83 -5.03
N ASP A 245 21.64 2.12 -5.27
CA ASP A 245 22.67 3.00 -5.82
C ASP A 245 23.82 3.18 -4.81
N PHE A 246 23.48 3.34 -3.52
CA PHE A 246 24.47 3.44 -2.45
C PHE A 246 25.44 2.26 -2.45
N LEU A 247 24.93 1.03 -2.49
CA LEU A 247 25.77 -0.18 -2.43
C LEU A 247 26.49 -0.50 -3.73
N TYR A 248 25.85 -0.32 -4.90
CA TYR A 248 26.36 -0.86 -6.16
C TYR A 248 26.93 0.19 -7.12
N PHE A 249 26.37 1.40 -7.16
CA PHE A 249 26.78 2.39 -8.15
C PHE A 249 28.09 3.09 -7.77
N TYR A 250 28.29 3.33 -6.47
CA TYR A 250 29.43 4.10 -5.97
C TYR A 250 30.59 3.24 -5.47
N ASN A 251 30.44 1.90 -5.39
CA ASN A 251 31.43 1.06 -4.73
C ASN A 251 31.78 -0.25 -5.45
N LYS A 252 33.04 -0.35 -5.90
CA LYS A 252 33.64 -1.59 -6.41
C LYS A 252 34.15 -2.52 -5.33
N SER A 253 34.75 -2.03 -4.25
CA SER A 253 35.28 -2.83 -3.13
C SER A 253 34.23 -3.62 -2.36
N PHE A 254 33.07 -3.03 -2.04
CA PHE A 254 31.97 -3.75 -1.38
C PHE A 254 31.30 -4.74 -2.34
N SER A 255 31.14 -4.37 -3.62
CA SER A 255 30.66 -5.29 -4.66
C SER A 255 31.60 -6.50 -4.82
N ASN A 256 32.92 -6.29 -4.70
CA ASN A 256 33.92 -7.36 -4.78
C ASN A 256 33.76 -8.44 -3.70
N LEU A 257 33.13 -8.12 -2.55
CA LEU A 257 32.79 -9.13 -1.54
C LEU A 257 31.78 -10.15 -2.10
N GLY A 258 30.75 -9.67 -2.82
CA GLY A 258 29.76 -10.52 -3.46
C GLY A 258 30.31 -11.30 -4.65
N ASP A 259 31.15 -10.64 -5.48
CA ASP A 259 31.81 -11.28 -6.62
C ASP A 259 32.72 -12.43 -6.14
N SER A 260 33.46 -12.22 -5.04
CA SER A 260 34.34 -13.24 -4.47
C SER A 260 33.58 -14.47 -3.97
N ILE A 261 32.38 -14.30 -3.39
CA ILE A 261 31.50 -15.42 -3.00
C ILE A 261 30.99 -16.18 -4.23
N SER A 262 30.72 -15.46 -5.32
CA SER A 262 30.14 -16.03 -6.54
C SER A 262 31.16 -16.83 -7.34
N LEU A 263 32.39 -16.31 -7.46
CA LEU A 263 33.48 -16.83 -8.31
C LEU A 263 34.15 -18.10 -7.76
N GLU A 264 34.17 -18.30 -6.45
CA GLU A 264 34.72 -19.53 -5.88
C GLU A 264 33.75 -20.71 -6.08
N LEU A 265 34.23 -21.70 -6.86
CA LEU A 265 33.57 -22.96 -7.21
C LEU A 265 33.99 -24.13 -6.29
N ILE A 266 34.78 -23.86 -5.25
CA ILE A 266 35.68 -24.87 -4.66
C ILE A 266 35.22 -25.37 -3.27
N ASP A 267 34.35 -24.66 -2.55
CA ASP A 267 33.87 -25.08 -1.23
C ASP A 267 32.49 -25.75 -1.27
N SER A 268 32.17 -26.55 -0.23
CA SER A 268 30.85 -27.18 -0.07
C SER A 268 29.72 -26.15 -0.19
N ASP A 269 28.57 -26.58 -0.73
CA ASP A 269 27.37 -25.74 -0.88
C ASP A 269 27.00 -25.02 0.45
N GLU A 270 27.33 -25.61 1.59
CA GLU A 270 27.09 -25.07 2.94
C GLU A 270 27.94 -23.83 3.25
N THR A 271 29.25 -23.82 2.98
CA THR A 271 30.11 -22.66 3.28
C THR A 271 29.76 -21.47 2.39
N LYS A 272 29.46 -21.73 1.12
CA LYS A 272 29.01 -20.70 0.19
C LYS A 272 27.68 -20.08 0.64
N ALA A 273 26.75 -20.91 1.12
CA ALA A 273 25.48 -20.44 1.68
C ALA A 273 25.69 -19.57 2.93
N LEU A 274 26.58 -19.96 3.84
CA LEU A 274 26.93 -19.19 5.05
C LEU A 274 27.50 -17.81 4.70
N ASN A 275 28.43 -17.74 3.75
CA ASN A 275 29.04 -16.48 3.32
C ASN A 275 28.01 -15.55 2.67
N TYR A 276 27.13 -16.11 1.84
CA TYR A 276 26.03 -15.35 1.23
C TYR A 276 25.05 -14.83 2.29
N GLU A 277 24.68 -15.67 3.26
CA GLU A 277 23.80 -15.29 4.37
C GLU A 277 24.43 -14.19 5.23
N TRP A 278 25.73 -14.27 5.53
CA TRP A 278 26.46 -13.21 6.24
C TRP A 278 26.41 -11.88 5.48
N LEU A 279 26.66 -11.89 4.17
CA LEU A 279 26.66 -10.68 3.36
C LEU A 279 25.26 -10.04 3.29
N GLU A 280 24.22 -10.84 3.08
CA GLU A 280 22.83 -10.34 3.04
C GLU A 280 22.38 -9.82 4.41
N ASN A 281 22.74 -10.50 5.51
CA ASN A 281 22.48 -10.01 6.85
C ASN A 281 23.21 -8.68 7.13
N THR A 282 24.45 -8.54 6.65
CA THR A 282 25.21 -7.28 6.77
C THR A 282 24.53 -6.15 5.99
N LYS A 283 24.04 -6.39 4.77
CA LYS A 283 23.28 -5.40 4.00
C LYS A 283 22.00 -4.99 4.72
N LEU A 284 21.24 -5.95 5.26
CA LEU A 284 20.03 -5.68 6.03
C LEU A 284 20.30 -4.93 7.34
N GLU A 285 21.44 -5.17 7.99
CA GLU A 285 21.88 -4.45 9.18
C GLU A 285 22.20 -2.98 8.86
N LEU A 286 22.95 -2.73 7.79
CA LEU A 286 23.28 -1.37 7.36
C LEU A 286 22.01 -0.59 6.98
N GLN A 287 21.06 -1.22 6.29
CA GLN A 287 19.79 -0.59 5.92
C GLN A 287 18.91 -0.33 7.15
N ASN A 288 18.92 -1.23 8.14
CA ASN A 288 18.26 -1.02 9.43
C ASN A 288 18.78 0.25 10.12
N LEU A 289 20.11 0.42 10.17
CA LEU A 289 20.74 1.57 10.80
C LEU A 289 20.27 2.88 10.19
N GLN A 290 20.09 2.94 8.87
CA GLN A 290 19.53 4.11 8.19
C GLN A 290 18.16 4.48 8.77
N PHE A 291 17.23 3.52 8.82
CA PHE A 291 15.86 3.79 9.28
C PHE A 291 15.77 4.12 10.77
N LEU A 292 16.57 3.48 11.62
CA LEU A 292 16.59 3.75 13.06
C LEU A 292 17.17 5.14 13.38
N ASN A 293 18.15 5.60 12.59
CA ASN A 293 18.88 6.83 12.86
C ASN A 293 18.37 8.04 12.07
N THR A 294 17.52 7.86 11.07
CA THR A 294 16.92 8.99 10.34
C THR A 294 16.16 9.88 11.31
N ASP A 295 16.43 11.19 11.30
CA ASP A 295 15.68 12.13 12.13
C ASP A 295 14.56 12.80 11.34
N LEU A 296 13.34 12.27 11.46
CA LEU A 296 12.17 12.80 10.75
C LEU A 296 11.79 14.23 11.17
N ASP A 297 12.29 14.72 12.31
CA ASP A 297 12.08 16.11 12.74
C ASP A 297 12.88 17.13 11.87
N ILE A 298 13.95 16.69 11.22
CA ILE A 298 14.83 17.51 10.38
C ILE A 298 14.53 17.31 8.89
N VAL A 299 14.11 16.10 8.53
CA VAL A 299 13.77 15.74 7.15
C VAL A 299 12.45 16.41 6.73
N PRO A 300 12.37 17.01 5.51
CA PRO A 300 11.13 17.62 5.02
C PRO A 300 9.93 16.65 5.07
N SER A 301 8.75 17.16 5.39
CA SER A 301 7.53 16.33 5.52
C SER A 301 7.19 15.54 4.26
N GLU A 302 7.49 16.09 3.08
CA GLU A 302 7.31 15.42 1.78
C GLU A 302 8.14 14.13 1.65
N MET A 303 9.25 14.03 2.38
CA MET A 303 10.14 12.86 2.37
C MET A 303 9.72 11.82 3.43
N HIS A 304 8.78 12.13 4.33
CA HIS A 304 8.31 11.19 5.35
C HIS A 304 7.61 9.99 4.72
N GLU A 305 6.80 10.23 3.69
CA GLU A 305 6.12 9.18 2.93
C GLU A 305 7.14 8.29 2.20
N GLN A 306 8.17 8.89 1.59
CA GLN A 306 9.25 8.16 0.92
C GLN A 306 10.00 7.26 1.90
N TRP A 307 10.40 7.81 3.04
CA TRP A 307 11.06 7.06 4.11
C TRP A 307 10.21 5.89 4.61
N ALA A 308 8.92 6.13 4.85
CA ALA A 308 7.99 5.10 5.33
C ALA A 308 7.78 3.99 4.29
N ARG A 309 7.70 4.34 3.00
CA ARG A 309 7.62 3.38 1.89
C ARG A 309 8.85 2.47 1.85
N ASP A 310 10.03 3.06 1.95
CA ASP A 310 11.28 2.31 1.88
C ASP A 310 11.46 1.44 3.13
N LEU A 311 11.02 1.91 4.30
CA LEU A 311 10.99 1.13 5.53
C LEU A 311 10.03 -0.07 5.42
N ASP A 312 8.84 0.13 4.87
CA ASP A 312 7.85 -0.95 4.67
C ASP A 312 8.42 -2.05 3.77
N ALA A 313 9.02 -1.66 2.64
CA ALA A 313 9.69 -2.58 1.73
C ALA A 313 10.85 -3.33 2.39
N TYR A 314 11.68 -2.62 3.17
CA TYR A 314 12.75 -3.22 3.97
C TYR A 314 12.21 -4.24 4.97
N PHE A 315 11.17 -3.89 5.72
CA PHE A 315 10.60 -4.79 6.74
C PHE A 315 9.99 -6.04 6.11
N GLY A 316 9.36 -5.91 4.94
CA GLY A 316 8.92 -7.03 4.12
C GLY A 316 10.06 -7.97 3.74
N LEU A 317 11.17 -7.44 3.22
CA LEU A 317 12.37 -8.23 2.88
C LEU A 317 12.98 -8.89 4.12
N PHE A 318 13.13 -8.15 5.22
CA PHE A 318 13.67 -8.65 6.49
C PHE A 318 12.85 -9.84 7.01
N THR A 319 11.52 -9.72 7.02
CA THR A 319 10.65 -10.81 7.49
C THR A 319 10.67 -12.01 6.53
N TYR A 320 10.71 -11.77 5.22
CA TYR A 320 10.85 -12.84 4.23
C TYR A 320 12.14 -13.64 4.44
N HIS A 321 13.28 -12.96 4.54
CA HIS A 321 14.59 -13.60 4.70
C HIS A 321 14.69 -14.37 6.02
N LYS A 322 14.23 -13.79 7.14
CA LYS A 322 14.35 -14.43 8.45
C LYS A 322 13.35 -15.55 8.70
N PHE A 323 12.14 -15.45 8.15
CA PHE A 323 11.05 -16.34 8.54
C PHE A 323 10.48 -17.15 7.39
N GLU A 324 10.29 -16.56 6.20
CA GLU A 324 9.56 -17.21 5.09
C GLU A 324 10.44 -18.13 4.26
N ARG A 325 11.68 -17.72 3.97
CA ARG A 325 12.59 -18.46 3.08
C ARG A 325 12.81 -19.91 3.51
N HIS A 326 12.81 -20.16 4.82
CA HIS A 326 13.04 -21.49 5.40
C HIS A 326 11.75 -22.11 5.98
N TYR A 327 10.60 -21.50 5.76
CA TYR A 327 9.33 -21.99 6.27
C TYR A 327 8.80 -23.16 5.45
N ASN A 328 8.60 -24.32 6.10
CA ASN A 328 7.99 -25.47 5.43
C ASN A 328 6.46 -25.42 5.58
N HIS A 329 5.78 -24.99 4.52
CA HIS A 329 4.32 -24.91 4.46
C HIS A 329 3.59 -26.26 4.64
N ASN A 330 4.27 -27.39 4.44
CA ASN A 330 3.65 -28.72 4.53
C ASN A 330 3.68 -29.32 5.94
N SER A 331 4.52 -28.79 6.85
CA SER A 331 4.73 -29.37 8.19
C SER A 331 4.62 -28.38 9.34
N SER A 332 4.54 -27.08 9.06
CA SER A 332 4.62 -26.04 10.09
C SER A 332 3.27 -25.38 10.35
N ASN A 333 3.01 -25.05 11.63
CA ASN A 333 1.80 -24.38 12.06
C ASN A 333 1.81 -22.91 11.64
N ILE A 334 0.83 -22.50 10.83
CA ILE A 334 0.69 -21.12 10.33
C ILE A 334 0.54 -20.09 11.46
N HIS A 335 -0.02 -20.48 12.61
CA HIS A 335 -0.12 -19.59 13.78
C HIS A 335 1.25 -19.26 14.38
N ASP A 336 2.17 -20.22 14.44
CA ASP A 336 3.52 -19.99 14.96
C ASP A 336 4.29 -19.03 14.04
N PHE A 337 4.07 -19.15 12.73
CA PHE A 337 4.64 -18.24 11.74
C PHE A 337 4.13 -16.81 11.92
N TYR A 338 2.83 -16.62 12.05
CA TYR A 338 2.24 -15.30 12.32
C TYR A 338 2.76 -14.69 13.62
N LYS A 339 2.84 -15.48 14.69
CA LYS A 339 3.39 -15.04 15.97
C LYS A 339 4.83 -14.57 15.87
N ARG A 340 5.68 -15.26 15.08
CA ARG A 340 7.06 -14.84 14.82
C ARG A 340 7.13 -13.51 14.09
N LYS A 341 6.28 -13.29 13.07
CA LYS A 341 6.22 -12.01 12.35
C LYS A 341 5.76 -10.87 13.26
N ASP A 342 4.74 -11.10 14.08
CA ASP A 342 4.21 -10.09 14.98
C ASP A 342 5.22 -9.73 16.08
N ASN A 343 5.94 -10.73 16.62
CA ASN A 343 7.04 -10.49 17.55
C ASN A 343 8.17 -9.68 16.90
N ALA A 344 8.58 -10.02 15.68
CA ALA A 344 9.62 -9.28 14.96
C ALA A 344 9.20 -7.84 14.68
N HIS A 345 7.94 -7.62 14.32
CA HIS A 345 7.36 -6.29 14.14
C HIS A 345 7.36 -5.50 15.45
N HIS A 346 6.96 -6.14 16.55
CA HIS A 346 6.98 -5.53 17.88
C HIS A 346 8.39 -5.12 18.30
N GLU A 347 9.37 -6.03 18.22
CA GLU A 347 10.78 -5.76 18.54
C GLU A 347 11.36 -4.64 17.68
N PHE A 348 10.98 -4.57 16.42
CA PHE A 348 11.40 -3.50 15.51
C PHE A 348 10.80 -2.16 15.93
N CYS A 349 9.49 -2.12 16.22
CA CYS A 349 8.80 -0.91 16.67
C CYS A 349 9.36 -0.36 17.99
N LEU A 350 9.89 -1.20 18.89
CA LEU A 350 10.53 -0.76 20.13
C LEU A 350 11.79 0.09 19.90
N LYS A 351 12.42 -0.02 18.72
CA LYS A 351 13.61 0.75 18.34
C LYS A 351 13.27 2.06 17.61
N LEU A 352 12.01 2.23 17.20
CA LEU A 352 11.56 3.39 16.42
C LEU A 352 11.07 4.53 17.32
N LYS A 353 11.28 5.78 16.88
CA LYS A 353 10.71 6.97 17.51
C LYS A 353 9.19 7.05 17.27
N PRO A 354 8.40 7.78 18.09
CA PRO A 354 6.96 7.93 17.87
C PRO A 354 6.58 8.52 16.50
N LEU A 355 7.37 9.47 15.98
CA LEU A 355 7.15 10.06 14.66
C LEU A 355 7.36 9.03 13.53
N HIS A 356 8.33 8.13 13.68
CA HIS A 356 8.59 7.03 12.73
C HIS A 356 7.38 6.09 12.63
N ILE A 357 6.82 5.70 13.78
CA ILE A 357 5.63 4.86 13.84
C ILE A 357 4.43 5.56 13.19
N SER A 358 4.25 6.84 13.48
CA SER A 358 3.12 7.62 12.93
C SER A 358 3.20 7.73 11.41
N ALA A 359 4.38 8.07 10.86
CA ALA A 359 4.62 8.15 9.43
C ALA A 359 4.42 6.79 8.73
N TRP A 360 4.88 5.69 9.34
CA TRP A 360 4.72 4.35 8.77
C TRP A 360 3.26 3.87 8.76
N ILE A 361 2.51 4.14 9.83
CA ILE A 361 1.06 3.89 9.87
C ILE A 361 0.34 4.67 8.77
N GLU A 362 0.60 5.98 8.67
CA GLU A 362 -0.01 6.84 7.65
C GLU A 362 0.27 6.36 6.23
N PHE A 363 1.52 6.06 5.91
CA PHE A 363 1.90 5.47 4.63
C PHE A 363 1.15 4.16 4.37
N SER A 364 1.16 3.22 5.32
CA SER A 364 0.55 1.90 5.12
C SER A 364 -0.95 1.98 4.84
N VAL A 365 -1.68 2.89 5.49
CA VAL A 365 -3.11 3.15 5.25
C VAL A 365 -3.32 3.77 3.85
N LYS A 366 -2.52 4.80 3.51
CA LYS A 366 -2.59 5.45 2.19
C LYS A 366 -2.30 4.47 1.05
N GLU A 367 -1.31 3.60 1.22
CA GLU A 367 -0.94 2.59 0.23
C GLU A 367 -2.04 1.54 0.03
N ASP A 368 -2.64 1.07 1.13
CA ASP A 368 -3.80 0.16 1.07
C ASP A 368 -4.97 0.82 0.32
N PHE A 369 -5.27 2.10 0.60
CA PHE A 369 -6.33 2.85 -0.09
C PHE A 369 -6.01 3.00 -1.56
N ARG A 370 -4.79 3.44 -1.89
CA ARG A 370 -4.32 3.62 -3.27
C ARG A 370 -4.47 2.32 -4.07
N ARG A 371 -4.00 1.18 -3.55
CA ARG A 371 -4.15 -0.14 -4.20
C ARG A 371 -5.61 -0.51 -4.43
N LEU A 372 -6.46 -0.29 -3.42
CA LEU A 372 -7.88 -0.59 -3.54
C LEU A 372 -8.59 0.30 -4.54
N LEU A 373 -8.24 1.58 -4.65
CA LEU A 373 -8.83 2.55 -5.57
C LEU A 373 -8.29 2.44 -7.01
N GLU A 374 -7.03 2.06 -7.19
CA GLU A 374 -6.43 1.88 -8.53
C GLU A 374 -6.72 0.51 -9.16
N SER A 375 -7.03 -0.50 -8.34
CA SER A 375 -7.36 -1.84 -8.85
C SER A 375 -8.52 -1.77 -9.86
N LYS A 376 -8.60 -2.69 -10.83
CA LYS A 376 -9.84 -2.78 -11.60
C LYS A 376 -10.94 -3.34 -10.70
N PRO A 377 -12.21 -2.91 -10.84
CA PRO A 377 -13.33 -3.56 -10.18
C PRO A 377 -13.36 -5.03 -10.61
N SER A 378 -12.77 -5.90 -9.80
CA SER A 378 -12.75 -7.33 -10.06
C SER A 378 -13.92 -7.99 -9.32
N ASN A 379 -14.28 -9.21 -9.72
CA ASN A 379 -15.29 -9.99 -8.98
C ASN A 379 -14.82 -10.40 -7.57
N LEU A 380 -13.51 -10.30 -7.29
CA LEU A 380 -12.93 -10.53 -5.97
C LEU A 380 -12.90 -9.20 -5.20
N ARG A 381 -13.33 -9.23 -3.93
CA ARG A 381 -13.20 -8.07 -3.05
C ARG A 381 -11.72 -7.84 -2.78
N GLY A 382 -11.31 -6.57 -2.80
CA GLY A 382 -9.96 -6.20 -2.39
C GLY A 382 -9.70 -6.49 -0.91
N GLU A 383 -8.46 -6.32 -0.46
CA GLU A 383 -8.01 -6.61 0.89
C GLU A 383 -7.09 -5.49 1.41
N LEU A 384 -7.24 -5.11 2.70
CA LEU A 384 -6.36 -4.16 3.40
C LEU A 384 -5.24 -4.92 4.12
N LYS A 385 -4.44 -5.68 3.37
CA LYS A 385 -3.47 -6.61 3.96
C LYS A 385 -2.23 -5.91 4.52
N VAL A 386 -1.82 -4.76 3.99
CA VAL A 386 -0.53 -4.16 4.38
C VAL A 386 -0.64 -3.53 5.75
N SER A 387 -1.59 -2.60 5.93
CA SER A 387 -1.71 -1.85 7.17
C SER A 387 -2.28 -2.68 8.31
N VAL A 388 -3.30 -3.52 8.05
CA VAL A 388 -3.99 -4.27 9.12
C VAL A 388 -3.11 -5.38 9.69
N ASN A 389 -2.28 -6.03 8.87
CA ASN A 389 -1.38 -7.07 9.38
C ASN A 389 -0.29 -6.52 10.31
N LEU A 390 0.13 -5.27 10.12
CA LEU A 390 1.12 -4.61 10.96
C LEU A 390 0.46 -3.96 12.19
N TRP A 391 -0.66 -3.28 11.99
CA TRP A 391 -1.18 -2.32 12.98
C TRP A 391 -2.58 -2.65 13.49
N GLY A 392 -3.28 -3.59 12.86
CA GLY A 392 -4.65 -3.97 13.20
C GLY A 392 -4.78 -4.66 14.56
N TYR A 393 -3.66 -4.93 15.24
CA TYR A 393 -3.60 -5.70 16.47
C TYR A 393 -2.64 -5.06 17.48
N GLY A 394 -2.99 -5.11 18.77
CA GLY A 394 -2.11 -4.70 19.87
C GLY A 394 -1.98 -3.19 20.09
N LYS A 395 -0.80 -2.74 20.55
CA LYS A 395 -0.56 -1.39 21.12
C LYS A 395 -0.91 -0.24 20.17
N TYR A 396 -0.73 -0.43 18.86
CA TYR A 396 -0.88 0.64 17.86
C TYR A 396 -2.24 0.66 17.18
N PHE A 397 -3.16 -0.25 17.55
CA PHE A 397 -4.48 -0.35 16.93
C PHE A 397 -5.27 0.96 16.99
N THR A 398 -5.31 1.64 18.15
CA THR A 398 -6.02 2.92 18.30
C THR A 398 -5.44 4.01 17.40
N LEU A 399 -4.11 4.08 17.27
CA LEU A 399 -3.46 5.06 16.41
C LEU A 399 -3.77 4.79 14.94
N TRP A 400 -3.62 3.53 14.50
CA TRP A 400 -3.98 3.11 13.14
C TRP A 400 -5.45 3.37 12.83
N LYS A 401 -6.36 3.03 13.76
CA LYS A 401 -7.79 3.26 13.62
C LYS A 401 -8.10 4.74 13.39
N ASN A 402 -7.46 5.65 14.13
CA ASN A 402 -7.65 7.08 13.95
C ASN A 402 -7.14 7.57 12.59
N VAL A 403 -5.96 7.13 12.17
CA VAL A 403 -5.39 7.48 10.86
C VAL A 403 -6.26 6.94 9.72
N PHE A 404 -6.74 5.71 9.84
CA PHE A 404 -7.67 5.11 8.90
C PHE A 404 -8.96 5.94 8.76
N LEU A 405 -9.55 6.36 9.88
CA LEU A 405 -10.79 7.17 9.87
C LEU A 405 -10.57 8.54 9.23
N VAL A 406 -9.46 9.22 9.53
CA VAL A 406 -9.10 10.50 8.90
C VAL A 406 -8.95 10.33 7.39
N ALA A 407 -8.16 9.34 6.95
CA ALA A 407 -7.98 9.06 5.53
C ALA A 407 -9.30 8.68 4.84
N LEU A 408 -10.18 7.93 5.52
CA LEU A 408 -11.48 7.58 4.98
C LEU A 408 -12.36 8.81 4.80
N GLU A 409 -12.37 9.73 5.77
CA GLU A 409 -13.19 10.95 5.73
C GLU A 409 -12.82 11.92 4.60
N GLU A 410 -11.58 11.93 4.16
CA GLU A 410 -11.11 12.75 3.02
C GLU A 410 -11.62 12.25 1.66
N LEU A 411 -12.12 11.00 1.58
CA LEU A 411 -12.59 10.40 0.34
C LEU A 411 -14.04 10.79 0.00
N ASP A 412 -14.34 10.82 -1.31
CA ASP A 412 -15.72 10.89 -1.78
C ASP A 412 -16.51 9.59 -1.45
N TYR A 413 -17.84 9.63 -1.48
CA TYR A 413 -18.68 8.48 -1.11
C TYR A 413 -18.47 7.23 -1.97
N GLN A 414 -18.12 7.36 -3.26
CA GLN A 414 -17.85 6.21 -4.11
C GLN A 414 -16.54 5.54 -3.68
N SER A 415 -15.52 6.34 -3.38
CA SER A 415 -14.24 5.87 -2.85
C SER A 415 -14.39 5.28 -1.44
N LYS A 416 -15.12 5.93 -0.51
CA LYS A 416 -15.45 5.38 0.82
C LYS A 416 -16.14 4.02 0.71
N LEU A 417 -17.17 3.91 -0.13
CA LEU A 417 -17.90 2.66 -0.34
C LEU A 417 -16.97 1.56 -0.88
N ARG A 418 -16.05 1.92 -1.78
CA ARG A 418 -15.09 0.99 -2.35
C ARG A 418 -14.12 0.43 -1.32
N ILE A 419 -13.56 1.28 -0.46
CA ILE A 419 -12.72 0.85 0.66
C ILE A 419 -13.51 -0.06 1.60
N LEU A 420 -14.67 0.39 2.07
CA LEU A 420 -15.48 -0.35 3.03
C LEU A 420 -16.10 -1.63 2.46
N SER A 421 -16.09 -1.83 1.13
CA SER A 421 -16.57 -3.05 0.47
C SER A 421 -15.55 -4.19 0.37
N CYS A 422 -14.31 -3.99 0.84
CA CYS A 422 -13.26 -5.01 0.86
C CYS A 422 -13.61 -6.23 1.75
N HIS A 423 -12.82 -7.30 1.76
CA HIS A 423 -13.03 -8.32 2.81
C HIS A 423 -12.83 -7.71 4.21
N ILE A 424 -13.51 -8.24 5.22
CA ILE A 424 -13.25 -7.84 6.62
C ILE A 424 -11.74 -8.02 6.82
N PRO A 425 -11.01 -6.94 7.16
CA PRO A 425 -9.56 -6.96 7.03
C PRO A 425 -8.87 -7.70 8.19
N PHE A 426 -9.61 -7.98 9.26
CA PHE A 426 -9.12 -8.64 10.45
C PHE A 426 -9.13 -10.16 10.30
N ASP A 427 -8.11 -10.82 10.84
CA ASP A 427 -7.97 -12.27 10.87
C ASP A 427 -8.42 -12.79 12.24
N SER A 428 -9.45 -13.64 12.26
CA SER A 428 -9.98 -14.22 13.49
C SER A 428 -8.97 -15.05 14.26
N SER A 429 -7.95 -15.58 13.58
CA SER A 429 -6.87 -16.35 14.20
C SER A 429 -5.75 -15.51 14.82
N ARG A 430 -5.65 -14.23 14.44
CA ARG A 430 -4.65 -13.29 14.98
C ARG A 430 -5.22 -12.41 16.08
N ALA A 431 -6.53 -12.19 16.08
CA ALA A 431 -7.22 -11.27 16.97
C ALA A 431 -8.29 -11.95 17.84
N GLU A 432 -8.05 -13.14 18.39
CA GLU A 432 -9.11 -13.94 19.04
C GLU A 432 -10.03 -13.13 19.98
N ASP A 433 -9.46 -12.31 20.89
CA ASP A 433 -10.25 -11.51 21.84
C ASP A 433 -10.83 -10.21 21.23
N LEU A 434 -10.14 -9.59 20.26
CA LEU A 434 -10.52 -8.29 19.68
C LEU A 434 -11.36 -8.42 18.39
N TYR A 435 -11.37 -9.59 17.78
CA TYR A 435 -11.97 -9.83 16.47
C TYR A 435 -13.47 -9.48 16.46
N PRO A 436 -14.30 -9.87 17.45
CA PRO A 436 -15.71 -9.49 17.46
C PRO A 436 -15.92 -7.98 17.43
N GLU A 437 -15.13 -7.22 18.20
CA GLU A 437 -15.20 -5.75 18.27
C GLU A 437 -14.74 -5.11 16.97
N CYS A 438 -13.63 -5.58 16.40
CA CYS A 438 -13.11 -5.10 15.13
C CYS A 438 -14.08 -5.35 13.96
N VAL A 439 -14.72 -6.51 13.93
CA VAL A 439 -15.77 -6.85 12.94
C VAL A 439 -16.99 -5.97 13.13
N ALA A 440 -17.44 -5.79 14.37
CA ALA A 440 -18.58 -4.92 14.68
C ALA A 440 -18.31 -3.49 14.21
N TRP A 441 -17.15 -2.93 14.56
CA TRP A 441 -16.72 -1.60 14.14
C TRP A 441 -16.64 -1.46 12.61
N TRP A 442 -16.05 -2.44 11.92
CA TRP A 442 -15.95 -2.40 10.46
C TRP A 442 -17.32 -2.43 9.78
N ASN A 443 -18.23 -3.26 10.30
CA ASN A 443 -19.59 -3.35 9.81
C ASN A 443 -20.39 -2.08 10.12
N GLU A 444 -20.18 -1.46 11.28
CA GLU A 444 -20.78 -0.18 11.67
C GLU A 444 -20.40 0.93 10.69
N LEU A 445 -19.10 1.08 10.37
CA LEU A 445 -18.65 2.06 9.34
C LEU A 445 -19.33 1.84 7.99
N PHE A 446 -19.47 0.57 7.59
CA PHE A 446 -20.14 0.22 6.34
C PHE A 446 -21.65 0.50 6.40
N THR A 447 -22.32 0.21 7.52
CA THR A 447 -23.77 0.46 7.67
C THR A 447 -24.09 1.93 7.74
N ASP A 448 -23.32 2.71 8.49
CA ASP A 448 -23.58 4.14 8.70
C ASP A 448 -23.39 4.95 7.42
N LEU A 449 -22.58 4.44 6.48
CA LEU A 449 -22.32 5.10 5.20
C LEU A 449 -23.62 5.41 4.42
N ILE A 450 -24.61 4.52 4.43
CA ILE A 450 -25.87 4.74 3.69
C ILE A 450 -26.81 5.73 4.37
N ASP A 451 -26.66 5.92 5.68
CA ASP A 451 -27.48 6.82 6.49
C ASP A 451 -26.95 8.26 6.47
N ALA A 452 -25.75 8.48 5.89
CA ALA A 452 -25.21 9.81 5.67
C ALA A 452 -26.17 10.65 4.79
N LYS A 453 -26.43 11.89 5.23
CA LYS A 453 -27.41 12.80 4.61
C LYS A 453 -27.19 12.99 3.10
N ASP A 454 -25.92 13.04 2.69
CA ASP A 454 -25.52 13.34 1.31
C ASP A 454 -25.11 12.08 0.53
N PHE A 455 -25.41 10.87 1.04
CA PHE A 455 -25.07 9.63 0.36
C PHE A 455 -25.77 9.53 -1.03
N PRO A 456 -25.01 9.39 -2.13
CA PRO A 456 -25.59 9.36 -3.46
C PRO A 456 -26.52 8.16 -3.69
N LYS A 457 -27.77 8.43 -4.12
CA LYS A 457 -28.75 7.37 -4.40
C LYS A 457 -28.25 6.36 -5.43
N ALA A 458 -27.46 6.79 -6.41
CA ALA A 458 -26.88 5.91 -7.44
C ALA A 458 -25.93 4.84 -6.88
N LEU A 459 -25.38 5.04 -5.67
CA LEU A 459 -24.47 4.07 -5.03
C LEU A 459 -25.19 3.02 -4.18
N ILE A 460 -26.48 3.21 -3.87
CA ILE A 460 -27.28 2.28 -3.06
C ILE A 460 -27.25 0.84 -3.62
N PRO A 461 -27.35 0.61 -4.94
CA PRO A 461 -27.20 -0.74 -5.49
C PRO A 461 -25.85 -1.39 -5.18
N ASN A 462 -24.75 -0.63 -5.27
CA ASN A 462 -23.41 -1.16 -4.97
C ASN A 462 -23.27 -1.48 -3.48
N TRP A 463 -23.78 -0.61 -2.61
CA TRP A 463 -23.84 -0.85 -1.18
C TRP A 463 -24.67 -2.10 -0.85
N ALA A 464 -25.85 -2.26 -1.47
CA ALA A 464 -26.73 -3.39 -1.20
C ALA A 464 -26.10 -4.74 -1.59
N LEU A 465 -25.33 -4.78 -2.69
CA LEU A 465 -24.61 -5.98 -3.11
C LEU A 465 -23.54 -6.40 -2.09
N THR A 466 -22.79 -5.45 -1.54
CA THR A 466 -21.84 -5.73 -0.47
C THR A 466 -22.56 -6.19 0.80
N GLY A 467 -23.67 -5.54 1.15
CA GLY A 467 -24.46 -5.81 2.35
C GLY A 467 -25.12 -7.20 2.36
N ILE A 468 -25.52 -7.74 1.21
CA ILE A 468 -26.12 -9.09 1.08
C ILE A 468 -25.25 -10.19 1.71
N GLU A 469 -23.93 -10.04 1.67
CA GLU A 469 -22.98 -11.05 2.16
C GLU A 469 -22.55 -10.80 3.61
N ARG A 470 -22.94 -9.65 4.20
CA ARG A 470 -22.46 -9.21 5.52
C ARG A 470 -23.55 -9.01 6.55
N LEU A 471 -24.74 -8.60 6.12
CA LEU A 471 -25.82 -8.15 7.00
C LEU A 471 -26.95 -9.18 7.03
N GLU A 472 -27.77 -9.08 8.09
CA GLU A 472 -28.95 -9.95 8.26
C GLU A 472 -29.94 -9.81 7.10
N ARG A 473 -30.55 -10.93 6.72
CA ARG A 473 -31.35 -11.01 5.50
C ARG A 473 -32.54 -10.05 5.53
N GLU A 474 -33.23 -9.98 6.65
CA GLU A 474 -34.43 -9.18 6.87
C GLU A 474 -34.11 -7.69 6.77
N LYS A 475 -32.96 -7.26 7.28
CA LYS A 475 -32.49 -5.87 7.23
C LYS A 475 -32.15 -5.41 5.80
N MET A 476 -31.73 -6.33 4.93
CA MET A 476 -31.35 -6.01 3.55
C MET A 476 -32.54 -5.82 2.60
N VAL A 477 -33.70 -6.41 2.89
CA VAL A 477 -34.86 -6.41 1.98
C VAL A 477 -35.27 -5.00 1.52
N PRO A 478 -35.40 -3.97 2.39
CA PRO A 478 -35.78 -2.62 1.96
C PRO A 478 -34.74 -1.95 1.04
N TYR A 479 -33.45 -2.19 1.30
CA TYR A 479 -32.37 -1.64 0.49
C TYR A 479 -32.28 -2.32 -0.87
N ILE A 480 -32.53 -3.62 -0.94
CA ILE A 480 -32.58 -4.36 -2.21
C ILE A 480 -33.78 -3.91 -3.06
N ASP A 481 -34.96 -3.74 -2.47
CA ASP A 481 -36.16 -3.20 -3.14
C ASP A 481 -35.87 -1.83 -3.76
N LYS A 482 -35.29 -0.92 -2.96
CA LYS A 482 -34.84 0.40 -3.43
C LYS A 482 -33.79 0.30 -4.54
N SER A 483 -32.83 -0.61 -4.41
CA SER A 483 -31.75 -0.82 -5.39
C SER A 483 -32.28 -1.28 -6.73
N ILE A 484 -33.18 -2.27 -6.75
CA ILE A 484 -33.81 -2.75 -7.99
C ILE A 484 -34.64 -1.63 -8.64
N GLY A 485 -35.34 -0.82 -7.83
CA GLY A 485 -36.07 0.35 -8.31
C GLY A 485 -35.17 1.38 -8.99
N ILE A 486 -34.00 1.66 -8.42
CA ILE A 486 -32.98 2.56 -8.99
C ILE A 486 -32.42 1.96 -10.29
N ILE A 487 -31.94 0.71 -10.26
CA ILE A 487 -31.37 0.04 -11.45
C ILE A 487 -32.37 0.04 -12.61
N ARG A 488 -33.64 -0.28 -12.34
CA ARG A 488 -34.70 -0.24 -13.36
C ARG A 488 -34.83 1.15 -14.00
N GLY A 489 -34.70 2.21 -13.21
CA GLY A 489 -34.76 3.59 -13.72
C GLY A 489 -33.55 3.97 -14.57
N GLU A 490 -32.38 3.40 -14.29
CA GLU A 490 -31.14 3.63 -15.05
C GLU A 490 -31.09 2.80 -16.34
N ILE A 491 -31.54 1.53 -16.32
CA ILE A 491 -31.62 0.67 -17.50
C ILE A 491 -32.41 1.32 -18.65
N VAL A 492 -33.49 2.05 -18.32
CA VAL A 492 -34.33 2.72 -19.33
C VAL A 492 -33.62 3.92 -19.99
N LYS A 493 -32.59 4.48 -19.35
CA LYS A 493 -31.84 5.65 -19.84
C LYS A 493 -30.48 5.28 -20.42
N GLU A 494 -30.02 4.06 -20.20
CA GLU A 494 -28.66 3.64 -20.54
C GLU A 494 -28.57 3.26 -22.01
N GLU A 495 -27.65 3.90 -22.73
CA GLU A 495 -27.37 3.64 -24.15
C GLU A 495 -26.06 2.85 -24.34
N ASN A 496 -25.24 2.72 -23.27
CA ASN A 496 -23.98 1.99 -23.30
C ASN A 496 -24.18 0.50 -22.93
N GLU A 497 -23.86 -0.39 -23.87
CA GLU A 497 -23.98 -1.86 -23.71
C GLU A 497 -23.19 -2.43 -22.52
N GLU A 498 -22.02 -1.87 -22.17
CA GLU A 498 -21.21 -2.38 -21.06
C GLU A 498 -21.84 -2.05 -19.70
N ASN A 499 -22.34 -0.82 -19.54
CA ASN A 499 -23.06 -0.42 -18.33
C ASN A 499 -24.37 -1.22 -18.19
N PHE A 500 -25.03 -1.47 -19.30
CA PHE A 500 -26.23 -2.27 -19.38
C PHE A 500 -26.01 -3.69 -18.83
N GLU A 501 -24.95 -4.39 -19.27
CA GLU A 501 -24.57 -5.71 -18.76
C GLU A 501 -24.32 -5.68 -17.24
N VAL A 502 -23.61 -4.66 -16.75
CA VAL A 502 -23.33 -4.49 -15.32
C VAL A 502 -24.63 -4.39 -14.52
N TYR A 503 -25.62 -3.62 -14.97
CA TYR A 503 -26.92 -3.52 -14.30
C TYR A 503 -27.64 -4.87 -14.23
N HIS A 504 -27.63 -5.64 -15.32
CA HIS A 504 -28.25 -6.97 -15.35
C HIS A 504 -27.58 -7.97 -14.41
N GLN A 505 -26.24 -7.94 -14.29
CA GLN A 505 -25.51 -8.75 -13.32
C GLN A 505 -25.85 -8.37 -11.86
N LYS A 506 -26.03 -7.07 -11.58
CA LYS A 506 -26.49 -6.61 -10.26
C LYS A 506 -27.90 -7.11 -9.97
N LEU A 507 -28.81 -7.01 -10.93
CA LEU A 507 -30.18 -7.50 -10.79
C LEU A 507 -30.23 -9.00 -10.48
N ASP A 508 -29.41 -9.80 -11.15
CA ASP A 508 -29.32 -11.24 -10.91
C ASP A 508 -28.98 -11.58 -9.45
N ARG A 509 -27.95 -10.93 -8.90
CA ARG A 509 -27.56 -11.13 -7.49
C ARG A 509 -28.64 -10.65 -6.52
N LEU A 510 -29.21 -9.47 -6.76
CA LEU A 510 -30.25 -8.88 -5.90
C LEU A 510 -31.53 -9.71 -5.90
N LEU A 511 -31.99 -10.15 -7.07
CA LEU A 511 -33.20 -10.98 -7.22
C LEU A 511 -32.99 -12.39 -6.67
N SER A 512 -31.84 -13.01 -6.91
CA SER A 512 -31.48 -14.31 -6.33
C SER A 512 -31.48 -14.29 -4.80
N PHE A 513 -31.10 -13.16 -4.20
CA PHE A 513 -31.22 -12.98 -2.75
C PHE A 513 -32.67 -12.84 -2.30
N LEU A 514 -33.49 -12.05 -3.01
CA LEU A 514 -34.92 -11.92 -2.71
C LEU A 514 -35.67 -13.24 -2.88
N ASP A 515 -35.31 -14.11 -3.82
CA ASP A 515 -35.95 -15.42 -3.96
C ASP A 515 -35.87 -16.27 -2.70
N ARG A 516 -34.85 -16.03 -1.86
CA ARG A 516 -34.65 -16.73 -0.58
C ARG A 516 -35.28 -16.00 0.61
N SER A 517 -35.34 -14.67 0.56
CA SER A 517 -35.74 -13.83 1.71
C SER A 517 -37.16 -13.25 1.60
N ALA A 518 -37.60 -12.89 0.40
CA ALA A 518 -38.91 -12.32 0.10
C ALA A 518 -39.33 -12.68 -1.34
N PRO A 519 -39.70 -13.95 -1.62
CA PRO A 519 -39.95 -14.45 -2.98
C PRO A 519 -41.13 -13.74 -3.69
N ASP A 520 -42.11 -13.25 -2.93
CA ASP A 520 -43.23 -12.45 -3.44
C ASP A 520 -42.75 -11.09 -3.97
N LYS A 521 -41.79 -10.44 -3.29
CA LYS A 521 -41.15 -9.21 -3.78
C LYS A 521 -40.30 -9.49 -5.00
N ALA A 522 -39.53 -10.57 -5.00
CA ALA A 522 -38.73 -10.99 -6.15
C ALA A 522 -39.59 -11.16 -7.41
N LEU A 523 -40.74 -11.85 -7.28
CA LEU A 523 -41.71 -12.02 -8.36
C LEU A 523 -42.25 -10.66 -8.86
N ARG A 524 -42.66 -9.77 -7.95
CA ARG A 524 -43.14 -8.42 -8.31
C ARG A 524 -42.09 -7.62 -9.06
N HIS A 525 -40.83 -7.65 -8.62
CA HIS A 525 -39.74 -6.97 -9.30
C HIS A 525 -39.52 -7.52 -10.71
N ARG A 526 -39.52 -8.85 -10.90
CA ARG A 526 -39.39 -9.45 -12.23
C ARG A 526 -40.51 -9.01 -13.17
N LEU A 527 -41.76 -8.97 -12.69
CA LEU A 527 -42.89 -8.49 -13.50
C LEU A 527 -42.77 -7.00 -13.85
N PHE A 528 -42.27 -6.17 -12.93
CA PHE A 528 -41.99 -4.77 -13.22
C PHE A 528 -40.85 -4.57 -14.21
N LEU A 529 -39.77 -5.35 -14.08
CA LEU A 529 -38.64 -5.30 -15.00
C LEU A 529 -39.06 -5.77 -16.40
N MET A 530 -39.85 -6.85 -16.50
CA MET A 530 -40.44 -7.30 -17.76
C MET A 530 -41.26 -6.19 -18.42
N ARG A 531 -42.11 -5.49 -17.65
CA ARG A 531 -42.88 -4.34 -18.15
C ARG A 531 -42.02 -3.17 -18.63
N SER A 532 -40.87 -2.94 -18.00
CA SER A 532 -40.02 -1.76 -18.26
C SER A 532 -38.89 -2.02 -19.26
N SER A 533 -38.74 -3.27 -19.67
CA SER A 533 -37.72 -3.72 -20.62
C SER A 533 -37.90 -3.08 -22.00
N THR A 534 -36.80 -2.63 -22.59
CA THR A 534 -36.74 -2.06 -23.95
C THR A 534 -36.59 -3.12 -25.03
N GLU A 535 -36.19 -4.35 -24.68
CA GLU A 535 -36.13 -5.48 -25.63
C GLU A 535 -37.15 -6.59 -25.27
N PRO A 536 -37.62 -7.36 -26.27
CA PRO A 536 -38.58 -8.43 -26.06
C PRO A 536 -37.92 -9.69 -25.47
N PHE A 537 -38.60 -10.36 -24.53
CA PHE A 537 -38.14 -11.64 -23.95
C PHE A 537 -38.48 -12.89 -24.79
N SER A 538 -39.12 -12.70 -25.95
CA SER A 538 -39.56 -13.79 -26.81
C SER A 538 -39.44 -13.43 -28.27
N ASP A 539 -39.30 -14.43 -29.13
CA ASP A 539 -39.28 -14.30 -30.59
C ASP A 539 -40.68 -14.01 -31.19
N GLU A 540 -40.76 -13.96 -32.52
CA GLU A 540 -42.00 -13.77 -33.30
C GLU A 540 -43.06 -14.85 -33.05
N ALA A 541 -42.65 -16.05 -32.62
CA ALA A 541 -43.51 -17.17 -32.29
C ALA A 541 -43.93 -17.17 -30.81
N LEU A 542 -43.58 -16.12 -30.05
CA LEU A 542 -43.71 -16.04 -28.60
C LEU A 542 -43.03 -17.22 -27.87
N SER A 543 -42.03 -17.83 -28.51
CA SER A 543 -41.11 -18.72 -27.84
C SER A 543 -40.12 -17.84 -27.10
N LYS A 544 -39.90 -18.15 -25.82
CA LYS A 544 -38.83 -17.49 -25.09
C LYS A 544 -37.50 -17.85 -25.73
N PHE A 545 -36.60 -16.88 -25.77
CA PHE A 545 -35.22 -17.16 -26.16
C PHE A 545 -34.62 -18.16 -25.17
N ASP A 546 -34.05 -19.25 -25.69
CA ASP A 546 -33.35 -20.25 -24.88
C ASP A 546 -31.93 -19.74 -24.65
N TYR A 547 -31.73 -19.08 -23.51
CA TYR A 547 -30.45 -18.43 -23.16
C TYR A 547 -29.39 -19.42 -22.64
N SER A 548 -29.57 -20.73 -22.87
CA SER A 548 -28.71 -21.77 -22.28
C SER A 548 -27.33 -21.92 -22.94
N TYR A 549 -27.08 -21.37 -24.14
CA TYR A 549 -25.83 -21.69 -24.85
C TYR A 549 -24.91 -20.55 -25.31
N GLU A 550 -25.34 -19.36 -25.74
CA GLU A 550 -24.37 -18.33 -26.20
C GLU A 550 -24.75 -16.85 -25.88
N GLN A 551 -23.98 -16.30 -24.93
CA GLN A 551 -23.46 -14.93 -24.73
C GLN A 551 -24.36 -13.66 -24.73
N LYS A 552 -24.08 -12.85 -23.69
CA LYS A 552 -24.43 -11.45 -23.38
C LYS A 552 -25.75 -11.25 -22.63
N GLY A 553 -25.62 -10.79 -21.39
CA GLY A 553 -26.52 -10.88 -20.24
C GLY A 553 -27.76 -10.01 -20.28
N PHE A 554 -28.44 -9.96 -21.42
CA PHE A 554 -29.82 -9.50 -21.44
C PHE A 554 -30.69 -10.54 -20.70
N SER A 555 -30.90 -10.29 -19.41
CA SER A 555 -31.91 -10.92 -18.54
C SER A 555 -31.67 -12.33 -17.99
N LYS A 556 -30.43 -12.71 -17.65
CA LYS A 556 -30.16 -13.95 -16.87
C LYS A 556 -31.05 -14.13 -15.62
N TRP A 557 -31.50 -13.03 -15.03
CA TRP A 557 -32.36 -13.02 -13.86
C TRP A 557 -33.84 -13.34 -14.14
N TYR A 558 -34.26 -13.45 -15.40
CA TYR A 558 -35.64 -13.67 -15.83
C TYR A 558 -35.90 -15.13 -16.24
N ASP A 559 -36.26 -15.96 -15.27
CA ASP A 559 -36.83 -17.28 -15.53
C ASP A 559 -38.30 -17.18 -15.95
N SER A 560 -38.81 -18.20 -16.66
CA SER A 560 -40.26 -18.32 -16.90
C SER A 560 -41.05 -18.44 -15.61
N LEU A 561 -42.27 -17.91 -15.58
CA LEU A 561 -43.16 -18.03 -14.42
C LEU A 561 -43.37 -19.50 -14.06
N LYS A 562 -43.38 -20.40 -15.05
CA LYS A 562 -43.35 -21.86 -14.87
C LYS A 562 -42.12 -22.32 -14.09
N GLN A 563 -40.94 -21.98 -14.59
CA GLN A 563 -39.65 -22.40 -14.04
C GLN A 563 -39.46 -21.80 -12.64
N LEU A 564 -39.73 -20.52 -12.47
CA LEU A 564 -39.67 -19.81 -11.20
C LEU A 564 -40.59 -20.45 -10.15
N ALA A 565 -41.84 -20.76 -10.51
CA ALA A 565 -42.76 -21.44 -9.61
C ALA A 565 -42.28 -22.86 -9.27
N ALA A 566 -41.73 -23.60 -10.24
CA ALA A 566 -41.18 -24.93 -10.02
C ALA A 566 -39.98 -24.91 -9.07
N ASP A 567 -39.03 -23.99 -9.28
CA ASP A 567 -37.82 -23.87 -8.48
C ASP A 567 -38.10 -23.39 -7.06
N GLN A 568 -38.99 -22.41 -6.89
CA GLN A 568 -39.43 -21.96 -5.57
C GLN A 568 -40.19 -23.07 -4.82
N CYS A 569 -41.04 -23.82 -5.51
CA CYS A 569 -41.75 -24.97 -4.94
C CYS A 569 -40.77 -26.06 -4.49
N ALA A 570 -39.82 -26.44 -5.35
CA ALA A 570 -38.79 -27.43 -5.04
C ALA A 570 -37.92 -27.02 -3.84
N LYS A 571 -37.51 -25.74 -3.77
CA LYS A 571 -36.75 -25.21 -2.62
C LYS A 571 -37.52 -25.35 -1.30
N LYS A 572 -38.79 -24.90 -1.25
CA LYS A 572 -39.61 -25.00 -0.04
C LYS A 572 -39.89 -26.45 0.36
N ILE A 573 -40.05 -27.35 -0.61
CA ILE A 573 -40.21 -28.79 -0.34
C ILE A 573 -38.93 -29.36 0.29
N ASN A 574 -37.76 -29.00 -0.22
CA ASN A 574 -36.47 -29.48 0.30
C ASN A 574 -36.17 -29.00 1.73
N GLU A 575 -36.74 -27.87 2.15
CA GLU A 575 -36.70 -27.38 3.54
C GLU A 575 -37.55 -28.27 4.49
N HIS A 576 -38.53 -28.98 3.95
CA HIS A 576 -39.40 -29.91 4.69
C HIS A 576 -39.02 -31.39 4.40
N ARG A 577 -37.87 -31.83 4.94
CA ARG A 577 -37.25 -33.14 4.65
C ARG A 577 -38.07 -34.40 5.00
N ASN A 578 -39.21 -34.27 5.70
CA ASN A 578 -40.02 -35.40 6.18
C ASN A 578 -41.52 -35.29 5.79
N LEU A 579 -41.82 -34.98 4.53
CA LEU A 579 -43.20 -34.99 4.02
C LEU A 579 -43.58 -36.37 3.48
N THR A 580 -44.76 -36.88 3.89
CA THR A 580 -45.37 -38.04 3.23
C THR A 580 -45.81 -37.67 1.81
N ALA A 581 -45.93 -38.66 0.91
CA ALA A 581 -46.33 -38.40 -0.49
C ALA A 581 -47.65 -37.61 -0.61
N ALA A 582 -48.63 -37.88 0.26
CA ALA A 582 -49.90 -37.13 0.30
C ALA A 582 -49.71 -35.67 0.75
N LYS A 583 -48.89 -35.41 1.78
CA LYS A 583 -48.58 -34.06 2.25
C LYS A 583 -47.74 -33.28 1.22
N HIS A 584 -46.87 -33.97 0.48
CA HIS A 584 -46.10 -33.40 -0.61
C HIS A 584 -47.01 -32.89 -1.75
N LYS A 585 -48.00 -33.70 -2.15
CA LYS A 585 -48.99 -33.30 -3.17
C LYS A 585 -49.82 -32.10 -2.73
N GLN A 586 -50.35 -32.12 -1.50
CA GLN A 586 -51.13 -31.00 -0.95
C GLN A 586 -50.29 -29.72 -0.87
N PHE A 587 -49.04 -29.82 -0.40
CA PHE A 587 -48.13 -28.68 -0.33
C PHE A 587 -47.87 -28.06 -1.70
N GLN A 588 -47.65 -28.90 -2.73
CA GLN A 588 -47.49 -28.41 -4.09
C GLN A 588 -48.75 -27.69 -4.58
N GLU A 589 -49.93 -28.27 -4.36
CA GLU A 589 -51.21 -27.64 -4.73
C GLU A 589 -51.36 -26.26 -4.05
N ASP A 590 -51.16 -26.19 -2.74
CA ASP A 590 -51.25 -24.94 -1.97
C ASP A 590 -50.25 -23.89 -2.47
N PHE A 591 -49.01 -24.31 -2.77
CA PHE A 591 -47.98 -23.42 -3.31
C PHE A 591 -48.38 -22.80 -4.66
N TYR A 592 -48.81 -23.61 -5.62
CA TYR A 592 -49.16 -23.13 -6.96
C TYR A 592 -50.43 -22.27 -6.94
N VAL A 593 -51.38 -22.56 -6.04
CA VAL A 593 -52.53 -21.68 -5.75
C VAL A 593 -52.04 -20.33 -5.24
N GLN A 594 -51.17 -20.30 -4.23
CA GLN A 594 -50.63 -19.07 -3.65
C GLN A 594 -49.87 -18.24 -4.71
N PHE A 595 -49.02 -18.88 -5.52
CA PHE A 595 -48.28 -18.22 -6.59
C PHE A 595 -49.23 -17.57 -7.62
N SER A 596 -50.28 -18.29 -8.01
CA SER A 596 -51.31 -17.77 -8.93
C SER A 596 -52.09 -16.60 -8.33
N GLN A 597 -52.36 -16.64 -7.02
CA GLN A 597 -52.98 -15.52 -6.32
C GLN A 597 -52.09 -14.28 -6.32
N GLN A 598 -50.77 -14.43 -6.10
CA GLN A 598 -49.82 -13.33 -6.14
C GLN A 598 -49.75 -12.67 -7.53
N LEU A 599 -49.77 -13.48 -8.60
CA LEU A 599 -49.85 -12.97 -9.97
C LEU A 599 -51.14 -12.18 -10.20
N ALA A 600 -52.30 -12.74 -9.81
CA ALA A 600 -53.59 -12.07 -9.95
C ALA A 600 -53.63 -10.75 -9.15
N GLU A 601 -53.10 -10.72 -7.93
CA GLU A 601 -52.99 -9.51 -7.12
C GLU A 601 -52.11 -8.45 -7.79
N PHE A 602 -50.97 -8.84 -8.37
CA PHE A 602 -50.12 -7.93 -9.13
C PHE A 602 -50.89 -7.35 -10.33
N PHE A 603 -51.50 -8.18 -11.18
CA PHE A 603 -52.27 -7.71 -12.34
C PHE A 603 -53.41 -6.76 -11.93
N LEU A 604 -54.14 -7.09 -10.86
CA LEU A 604 -55.17 -6.20 -10.33
C LEU A 604 -54.60 -4.85 -9.87
N SER A 605 -53.44 -4.85 -9.23
CA SER A 605 -52.82 -3.60 -8.76
C SER A 605 -52.53 -2.64 -9.91
N ARG A 606 -52.22 -3.17 -11.11
CA ARG A 606 -51.94 -2.40 -12.31
C ARG A 606 -53.19 -1.80 -12.95
N LEU A 607 -54.34 -2.45 -12.80
CA LEU A 607 -55.63 -2.01 -13.34
C LEU A 607 -56.37 -0.99 -12.46
N ARG A 608 -55.86 -0.71 -11.25
CA ARG A 608 -56.47 0.25 -10.32
C ARG A 608 -56.04 1.68 -10.60
N LEU A 609 -56.87 2.62 -10.18
CA LEU A 609 -56.49 4.04 -10.11
C LEU A 609 -55.33 4.24 -9.15
N ARG A 610 -54.49 5.24 -9.45
CA ARG A 610 -53.41 5.69 -8.57
C ARG A 610 -53.99 6.20 -7.25
N ARG A 611 -53.17 6.15 -6.20
CA ARG A 611 -53.61 6.59 -4.86
C ARG A 611 -54.03 8.07 -4.91
N GLY A 612 -55.26 8.36 -4.50
CA GLY A 612 -55.84 9.70 -4.48
C GLY A 612 -56.69 10.05 -5.70
N GLU A 613 -56.57 9.28 -6.79
CA GLU A 613 -57.33 9.49 -8.01
C GLU A 613 -58.76 8.94 -7.92
N LYS A 614 -59.69 9.61 -8.60
CA LYS A 614 -61.10 9.22 -8.69
C LYS A 614 -61.60 9.39 -10.12
N ALA A 615 -62.45 8.46 -10.55
CA ALA A 615 -63.20 8.60 -11.79
C ALA A 615 -64.17 9.78 -11.69
N LYS A 616 -64.30 10.54 -12.78
CA LYS A 616 -65.30 11.60 -12.97
C LYS A 616 -66.26 11.14 -14.07
N ASP A 617 -67.56 11.35 -13.87
CA ASP A 617 -68.60 10.99 -14.86
C ASP A 617 -68.47 9.54 -15.35
N ASP A 618 -68.28 8.61 -14.41
CA ASP A 618 -68.11 7.16 -14.63
C ASP A 618 -66.93 6.74 -15.50
N LYS A 619 -66.01 7.65 -15.85
CA LYS A 619 -64.77 7.36 -16.59
C LYS A 619 -63.53 7.92 -15.87
N TYR A 620 -62.37 7.38 -16.20
CA TYR A 620 -61.09 7.92 -15.76
C TYR A 620 -60.20 8.24 -16.97
N GLU A 621 -59.25 9.14 -16.77
CA GLU A 621 -58.21 9.42 -17.75
C GLU A 621 -57.04 8.42 -17.63
N THR A 622 -56.33 8.18 -18.73
CA THR A 622 -55.17 7.29 -18.76
C THR A 622 -54.10 7.67 -17.72
N SER A 623 -53.96 8.97 -17.41
CA SER A 623 -53.05 9.50 -16.38
C SER A 623 -53.40 9.03 -14.96
N GLN A 624 -54.67 8.74 -14.70
CA GLN A 624 -55.20 8.40 -13.37
C GLN A 624 -55.07 6.91 -13.04
N VAL A 625 -54.90 6.04 -14.04
CA VAL A 625 -54.70 4.60 -13.83
C VAL A 625 -53.21 4.27 -13.59
N THR A 626 -52.98 3.20 -12.83
CA THR A 626 -51.62 2.78 -12.47
C THR A 626 -50.82 2.32 -13.71
N GLU A 627 -51.42 1.49 -14.57
CA GLU A 627 -50.87 1.14 -15.88
C GLU A 627 -51.42 2.04 -16.99
N GLN A 628 -50.56 2.90 -17.55
CA GLN A 628 -50.94 3.87 -18.57
C GLN A 628 -51.07 3.24 -19.97
N SER A 629 -50.31 2.18 -20.28
CA SER A 629 -50.44 1.52 -21.58
C SER A 629 -51.75 0.75 -21.68
N SER A 630 -52.54 1.04 -22.72
CA SER A 630 -53.75 0.27 -23.03
C SER A 630 -53.40 -1.18 -23.39
N ILE A 631 -52.31 -1.43 -24.11
CA ILE A 631 -51.85 -2.78 -24.48
C ILE A 631 -51.57 -3.62 -23.24
N TRP A 632 -50.86 -3.07 -22.25
CA TRP A 632 -50.58 -3.77 -21.00
C TRP A 632 -51.84 -3.98 -20.15
N ARG A 633 -52.78 -3.02 -20.12
CA ARG A 633 -54.08 -3.23 -19.45
C ARG A 633 -54.85 -4.38 -20.08
N GLN A 634 -54.85 -4.51 -21.41
CA GLN A 634 -55.44 -5.66 -22.11
C GLN A 634 -54.74 -6.98 -21.72
N GLY A 635 -53.40 -6.98 -21.69
CA GLY A 635 -52.59 -8.13 -21.28
C GLY A 635 -52.91 -8.64 -19.88
N TYR A 636 -52.97 -7.73 -18.90
CA TYR A 636 -53.32 -8.09 -17.53
C TYR A 636 -54.74 -8.66 -17.42
N LEU A 637 -55.71 -8.15 -18.18
CA LEU A 637 -57.08 -8.70 -18.20
C LEU A 637 -57.13 -10.09 -18.85
N LYS A 638 -56.38 -10.32 -19.94
CA LYS A 638 -56.27 -11.66 -20.56
C LYS A 638 -55.57 -12.64 -19.61
N ALA A 639 -54.48 -12.23 -18.98
CA ALA A 639 -53.79 -13.04 -17.97
C ALA A 639 -54.70 -13.40 -16.77
N LEU A 640 -55.47 -12.45 -16.25
CA LEU A 640 -56.48 -12.71 -15.20
C LEU A 640 -57.56 -13.69 -15.66
N THR A 641 -57.96 -13.63 -16.93
CA THR A 641 -58.92 -14.56 -17.52
C THR A 641 -58.38 -15.99 -17.52
N GLU A 642 -57.11 -16.19 -17.89
CA GLU A 642 -56.47 -17.51 -17.87
C GLU A 642 -56.29 -18.07 -16.46
N LEU A 643 -55.91 -17.22 -15.50
CA LEU A 643 -55.77 -17.62 -14.08
C LEU A 643 -57.11 -18.06 -13.48
N GLY A 644 -58.22 -17.40 -13.85
CA GLY A 644 -59.57 -17.81 -13.44
C GLY A 644 -59.85 -17.68 -11.94
N LEU A 645 -59.10 -16.83 -11.23
CA LEU A 645 -59.22 -16.57 -9.79
C LEU A 645 -60.05 -15.31 -9.54
N ASP A 646 -60.92 -15.31 -8.53
CA ASP A 646 -61.75 -14.13 -8.17
C ASP A 646 -61.26 -13.37 -6.90
N LEU A 647 -60.33 -13.95 -6.14
CA LEU A 647 -59.74 -13.40 -4.90
C LEU A 647 -60.80 -12.81 -3.94
N ASN A 648 -61.77 -13.63 -3.53
CA ASN A 648 -62.89 -13.23 -2.67
C ASN A 648 -63.67 -12.02 -3.22
N GLY A 649 -63.86 -11.99 -4.54
CA GLY A 649 -64.62 -10.97 -5.24
C GLY A 649 -63.86 -9.70 -5.60
N LYS A 650 -62.56 -9.62 -5.32
CA LYS A 650 -61.74 -8.45 -5.68
C LYS A 650 -61.54 -8.34 -7.19
N VAL A 651 -61.39 -9.47 -7.89
CA VAL A 651 -61.11 -9.47 -9.33
C VAL A 651 -62.32 -9.00 -10.11
N HIS A 652 -63.50 -9.65 -9.96
CA HIS A 652 -64.67 -9.24 -10.73
C HIS A 652 -65.12 -7.80 -10.44
N LYS A 653 -64.91 -7.28 -9.21
CA LYS A 653 -65.20 -5.88 -8.88
C LYS A 653 -64.29 -4.92 -9.65
N THR A 654 -62.98 -5.17 -9.63
CA THR A 654 -61.99 -4.35 -10.35
C THR A 654 -62.22 -4.41 -11.86
N VAL A 655 -62.43 -5.62 -12.41
CA VAL A 655 -62.68 -5.81 -13.84
C VAL A 655 -64.01 -5.17 -14.27
N ASN A 656 -65.05 -5.22 -13.45
CA ASN A 656 -66.32 -4.53 -13.73
C ASN A 656 -66.16 -3.01 -13.75
N PHE A 657 -65.30 -2.46 -12.88
CA PHE A 657 -64.94 -1.04 -12.91
C PHE A 657 -64.19 -0.71 -14.21
N THR A 658 -63.14 -1.45 -14.56
CA THR A 658 -62.38 -1.26 -15.82
C THR A 658 -63.28 -1.36 -17.06
N LYS A 659 -64.19 -2.36 -17.09
CA LYS A 659 -65.17 -2.55 -18.17
C LYS A 659 -66.05 -1.32 -18.41
N LYS A 660 -66.41 -0.58 -17.36
CA LYS A 660 -67.29 0.59 -17.43
C LYS A 660 -66.53 1.88 -17.69
N SER A 661 -65.35 2.00 -17.08
CA SER A 661 -64.69 3.29 -16.85
C SER A 661 -63.38 3.50 -17.60
N ASP A 662 -62.78 2.46 -18.20
CA ASP A 662 -61.51 2.62 -18.95
C ASP A 662 -61.71 3.53 -20.18
N PRO A 663 -60.78 4.46 -20.47
CA PRO A 663 -60.91 5.35 -21.61
C PRO A 663 -60.81 4.61 -22.96
N ASN A 664 -60.08 3.48 -23.04
CA ASN A 664 -59.88 2.74 -24.28
C ASN A 664 -60.96 1.65 -24.48
N GLU A 665 -61.54 1.59 -25.68
CA GLU A 665 -62.65 0.68 -26.00
C GLU A 665 -62.25 -0.79 -26.01
N ASP A 666 -61.08 -1.13 -26.55
CA ASP A 666 -60.58 -2.50 -26.60
C ASP A 666 -60.32 -3.04 -25.19
N VAL A 667 -59.80 -2.19 -24.29
CA VAL A 667 -59.65 -2.54 -22.86
C VAL A 667 -61.02 -2.85 -22.24
N ARG A 668 -62.06 -2.06 -22.52
CA ARG A 668 -63.43 -2.33 -22.02
C ARG A 668 -64.01 -3.62 -22.59
N ALA A 669 -63.77 -3.91 -23.86
CA ALA A 669 -64.22 -5.13 -24.52
C ALA A 669 -63.60 -6.38 -23.86
N ILE A 670 -62.29 -6.39 -23.70
CA ILE A 670 -61.57 -7.49 -23.03
C ILE A 670 -61.96 -7.61 -21.55
N ALA A 671 -62.17 -6.49 -20.85
CA ALA A 671 -62.68 -6.51 -19.48
C ALA A 671 -64.09 -7.13 -19.40
N SER A 672 -64.94 -6.96 -20.42
CA SER A 672 -66.25 -7.61 -20.49
C SER A 672 -66.15 -9.13 -20.60
N GLU A 673 -65.19 -9.64 -21.38
CA GLU A 673 -64.88 -11.07 -21.48
C GLU A 673 -64.34 -11.61 -20.15
N CYS A 674 -63.33 -10.94 -19.59
CA CYS A 674 -62.72 -11.29 -18.31
C CYS A 674 -63.77 -11.33 -17.19
N TYR A 675 -64.67 -10.34 -17.12
CA TYR A 675 -65.74 -10.30 -16.14
C TYR A 675 -66.68 -11.50 -16.23
N LYS A 676 -67.08 -11.90 -17.46
CA LYS A 676 -67.92 -13.08 -17.67
C LYS A 676 -67.18 -14.35 -17.26
N ALA A 677 -65.92 -14.49 -17.63
CA ALA A 677 -65.08 -15.65 -17.32
C ALA A 677 -64.88 -15.81 -15.81
N VAL A 678 -64.45 -14.77 -15.10
CA VAL A 678 -64.20 -14.84 -13.65
C VAL A 678 -65.49 -15.00 -12.85
N ARG A 679 -66.61 -14.37 -13.26
CA ARG A 679 -67.88 -14.45 -12.52
C ARG A 679 -68.65 -15.75 -12.74
N ARG A 680 -68.58 -16.35 -13.94
CA ARG A 680 -69.37 -17.55 -14.31
C ARG A 680 -68.54 -18.84 -14.37
N HIS A 681 -67.24 -18.72 -14.65
CA HIS A 681 -66.34 -19.84 -14.92
C HIS A 681 -65.10 -19.84 -14.02
N ALA A 682 -65.16 -19.23 -12.83
CA ALA A 682 -64.14 -19.46 -11.81
C ALA A 682 -63.97 -20.97 -11.64
N LYS A 683 -62.74 -21.47 -11.85
CA LYS A 683 -62.46 -22.90 -11.83
C LYS A 683 -62.82 -23.44 -10.45
N LYS A 684 -63.86 -24.27 -10.38
CA LYS A 684 -64.19 -25.01 -9.16
C LYS A 684 -63.22 -26.19 -9.07
N ASP A 685 -62.47 -26.26 -7.97
CA ASP A 685 -61.51 -27.33 -7.65
C ASP A 685 -60.49 -27.64 -8.78
N PRO A 686 -59.67 -26.65 -9.22
CA PRO A 686 -58.69 -26.87 -10.28
C PRO A 686 -57.60 -27.86 -9.86
N THR A 687 -57.22 -28.78 -10.76
CA THR A 687 -56.07 -29.65 -10.52
C THR A 687 -54.75 -28.87 -10.59
N ILE A 688 -53.68 -29.38 -9.98
CA ILE A 688 -52.34 -28.76 -10.08
C ILE A 688 -51.88 -28.55 -11.53
N GLN A 689 -52.21 -29.48 -12.45
CA GLN A 689 -51.89 -29.34 -13.87
C GLN A 689 -52.67 -28.19 -14.51
N ASP A 690 -53.94 -28.00 -14.13
CA ASP A 690 -54.73 -26.88 -14.61
C ASP A 690 -54.17 -25.54 -14.12
N ILE A 691 -53.66 -25.49 -12.88
CA ILE A 691 -53.02 -24.28 -12.34
C ILE A 691 -51.73 -23.97 -13.09
N LYS A 692 -50.86 -24.96 -13.31
CA LYS A 692 -49.62 -24.80 -14.10
C LYS A 692 -49.89 -24.32 -15.53
N ARG A 693 -50.88 -24.92 -16.21
CA ARG A 693 -51.36 -24.44 -17.52
C ARG A 693 -51.79 -22.98 -17.47
N SER A 694 -52.52 -22.58 -16.43
CA SER A 694 -53.00 -21.21 -16.28
C SER A 694 -51.86 -20.20 -16.10
N ILE A 695 -50.82 -20.56 -15.36
CA ILE A 695 -49.61 -19.75 -15.18
C ILE A 695 -48.91 -19.55 -16.53
N ASN A 696 -48.70 -20.63 -17.29
CA ASN A 696 -48.07 -20.57 -18.62
C ASN A 696 -48.89 -19.70 -19.59
N ALA A 697 -50.22 -19.83 -19.55
CA ALA A 697 -51.11 -19.07 -20.42
C ALA A 697 -51.13 -17.59 -20.06
N ALA A 698 -51.11 -17.27 -18.76
CA ALA A 698 -50.99 -15.91 -18.27
C ALA A 698 -49.68 -15.27 -18.72
N GLU A 699 -48.54 -15.97 -18.58
CA GLU A 699 -47.24 -15.50 -19.03
C GLU A 699 -47.20 -15.23 -20.55
N TRP A 700 -47.77 -16.13 -21.35
CA TRP A 700 -47.83 -15.99 -22.80
C TRP A 700 -48.52 -14.68 -23.23
N TRP A 701 -49.59 -14.28 -22.54
CA TRP A 701 -50.24 -12.99 -22.79
C TRP A 701 -49.37 -11.80 -22.40
N LEU A 702 -48.55 -11.90 -21.35
CA LEU A 702 -47.61 -10.85 -20.97
C LEU A 702 -46.52 -10.66 -22.03
N LEU A 703 -45.97 -11.75 -22.57
CA LEU A 703 -44.97 -11.72 -23.65
C LEU A 703 -45.56 -11.13 -24.93
N MET A 704 -46.79 -11.52 -25.30
CA MET A 704 -47.51 -10.93 -26.43
C MET A 704 -47.65 -9.42 -26.27
N CYS A 705 -48.14 -8.97 -25.11
CA CYS A 705 -48.32 -7.54 -24.86
C CYS A 705 -47.02 -6.77 -24.87
N GLN A 706 -45.93 -7.35 -24.35
CA GLN A 706 -44.62 -6.72 -24.41
C GLN A 706 -44.16 -6.51 -25.85
N ARG A 707 -44.21 -7.54 -26.71
CA ARG A 707 -43.82 -7.42 -28.12
C ARG A 707 -44.66 -6.37 -28.84
N THR A 708 -45.97 -6.39 -28.63
CA THR A 708 -46.88 -5.42 -29.25
C THR A 708 -46.59 -3.98 -28.79
N GLU A 709 -46.36 -3.76 -27.49
CA GLU A 709 -45.99 -2.44 -26.95
C GLU A 709 -44.68 -1.92 -27.55
N LEU A 710 -43.69 -2.81 -27.73
CA LEU A 710 -42.39 -2.48 -28.31
C LEU A 710 -42.43 -2.36 -29.85
N GLY A 711 -43.57 -2.58 -30.49
CA GLY A 711 -43.74 -2.45 -31.94
C GLY A 711 -43.20 -3.63 -32.77
N TYR A 712 -42.90 -4.78 -32.14
CA TYR A 712 -42.43 -5.96 -32.86
C TYR A 712 -43.60 -6.79 -33.41
N GLU A 713 -43.46 -7.27 -34.65
CA GLU A 713 -44.44 -8.15 -35.28
C GLU A 713 -44.54 -9.50 -34.56
N THR A 714 -45.73 -10.11 -34.58
CA THR A 714 -45.98 -11.44 -34.03
C THR A 714 -46.54 -12.33 -35.13
N ASP A 715 -45.89 -13.47 -35.38
CA ASP A 715 -46.43 -14.48 -36.29
C ASP A 715 -47.59 -15.19 -35.59
N SER A 716 -48.80 -14.77 -35.93
CA SER A 716 -50.02 -15.28 -35.30
C SER A 716 -50.20 -16.80 -35.40
N GLU A 717 -49.73 -17.43 -36.49
CA GLU A 717 -49.88 -18.89 -36.67
C GLU A 717 -48.88 -19.64 -35.78
N LYS A 718 -47.61 -19.23 -35.81
CA LYS A 718 -46.56 -19.81 -34.96
C LYS A 718 -46.84 -19.57 -33.48
N ALA A 719 -47.28 -18.37 -33.09
CA ALA A 719 -47.63 -18.02 -31.72
C ALA A 719 -48.74 -18.91 -31.14
N VAL A 720 -49.79 -19.21 -31.93
CA VAL A 720 -50.85 -20.14 -31.52
C VAL A 720 -50.33 -21.57 -31.38
N ARG A 721 -49.42 -22.01 -32.27
CA ARG A 721 -48.78 -23.32 -32.16
C ARG A 721 -47.93 -23.44 -30.90
N THR A 722 -47.11 -22.43 -30.60
CA THR A 722 -46.31 -22.33 -29.36
C THR A 722 -47.21 -22.42 -28.13
N ARG A 723 -48.28 -21.62 -28.10
CA ARG A 723 -49.26 -21.65 -27.00
C ARG A 723 -49.86 -23.05 -26.80
N ARG A 724 -50.31 -23.72 -27.86
CA ARG A 724 -50.87 -25.08 -27.77
C ARG A 724 -49.87 -26.08 -27.19
N ASN A 725 -48.59 -25.98 -27.57
CA ASN A 725 -47.53 -26.84 -27.05
C ASN A 725 -47.28 -26.60 -25.56
N LEU A 726 -47.21 -25.33 -25.14
CA LEU A 726 -47.05 -24.94 -23.72
C LEU A 726 -48.21 -25.44 -22.83
N MET A 727 -49.43 -25.54 -23.38
CA MET A 727 -50.59 -26.05 -22.65
C MET A 727 -50.64 -27.58 -22.57
N ARG A 728 -50.08 -28.29 -23.56
CA ARG A 728 -50.02 -29.76 -23.62
C ARG A 728 -49.01 -30.33 -22.63
N ASN A 729 -47.87 -29.65 -22.46
CA ASN A 729 -46.79 -30.04 -21.54
C ASN A 729 -46.55 -28.96 -20.46
N PRO A 730 -47.53 -28.75 -19.56
CA PRO A 730 -47.55 -27.61 -18.65
C PRO A 730 -46.49 -27.60 -17.57
#